data_AF-S4XZ36-F1
#
_entry.id   AF-S4XZ36-F1
#
_cell.length_a   1.000
_cell.length_b   1.000
_cell.length_c   1.000
_cell.angle_alpha   90.00
_cell.angle_beta   90.00
_cell.angle_gamma   90.00
#
_symmetry.space_group_name_H-M   'P 1'
#
loop_
_entity.id
_entity.type
_entity.pdbx_description
1 polymer ?
#
loop_
_entity_poly.entity_id
_entity_poly.type
_entity_poly.pdbx_seq_one_letter_code
_entity_poly.pdbx_strand_id
1 'polypeptide(L)'
;MDISLGGANTSSTSSSGVGGSGGGGVGGGDTAVGSSSIVTSTSSGMPGYDWPEFTPDKVDVLFVVDNSGSMADKQQILRLATADLVSNIVNPICVNPSGVPVSDAEQPATGFEACPAGTARVRNPVHDMHIGVISSSLGGHGSGACPAMTSPSNVDMAHLLARSNESSSTNDLPTYLDRGFLVWDPAGAHDPAGDSDVTTLHSKLSAIVAGVGQAGCGFEAPLESMYRFLADPEPYERIEIRGDVATPVGVDEMLLTQRRNFLRPDSLLLIVMLSDENDCSIRDEGRNYLVAETRNGFRLWRPRSECALDPNHECCRSCSQNQDGCPVDPTCTGSDGFPARLSAADDPVNSRCWDQKRRFGFDFLYPLERYTNALSSPYVATRAGDLAPNPIFTHPDDGNVLTRGPQHVIFTGIVGVPWQDLARQNALGVPDLDAGLDEQGNPVGGLKSAAELGAPLAGSSYNVWDLVVGDPTNNVQPADPFMIESMAPRSGANPITGDAIVSPNATGWNAINGREYTIPVGSTGDLQYACIFDVEERSCEGNAQSCDCRDIQGQAIDNPLCAPQEGNDPADTNPRTTTQVKAKAYPGIRELRVLKSLGDQAIAGSICPAQTNDPDSEQGDFGYTPVIRAVLERLDASL
;
A
#
# COMPACT_ATOMS: atom_id res chain seq x y z
N MET A 1 7.92 -29.63 23.35
CA MET A 1 7.88 -28.38 24.14
C MET A 1 6.49 -27.82 23.97
N ASP A 2 5.79 -27.57 25.08
CA ASP A 2 4.44 -27.05 25.09
C ASP A 2 4.53 -25.54 24.82
N ILE A 3 4.29 -25.14 23.57
CA ILE A 3 4.36 -23.73 23.13
C ILE A 3 2.89 -23.27 23.03
N SER A 4 2.46 -22.37 23.90
CA SER A 4 1.12 -21.75 23.89
C SER A 4 1.22 -20.33 23.33
N LEU A 5 0.24 -19.81 22.59
CA LEU A 5 0.33 -18.42 22.12
C LEU A 5 0.33 -17.37 23.25
N GLY A 6 0.00 -17.74 24.49
CA GLY A 6 -0.02 -16.84 25.64
C GLY A 6 -1.13 -15.78 25.51
N GLY A 7 -1.92 -15.57 26.56
CA GLY A 7 -2.90 -14.49 26.59
C GLY A 7 -2.18 -13.18 26.90
N ALA A 8 -1.96 -12.33 25.90
CA ALA A 8 -1.74 -10.91 26.16
C ALA A 8 -3.07 -10.34 26.67
N ASN A 9 -3.16 -10.05 27.96
CA ASN A 9 -4.21 -9.20 28.52
C ASN A 9 -4.12 -7.84 27.82
N THR A 10 -5.02 -7.59 26.88
CA THR A 10 -5.34 -6.23 26.44
C THR A 10 -6.12 -5.58 27.57
N SER A 11 -5.44 -4.76 28.38
CA SER A 11 -6.14 -3.83 29.27
C SER A 11 -6.71 -2.69 28.44
N SER A 12 -7.85 -2.90 27.79
CA SER A 12 -8.70 -1.83 27.29
C SER A 12 -9.38 -1.16 28.50
N THR A 13 -8.78 -0.09 29.00
CA THR A 13 -9.47 0.79 29.96
C THR A 13 -10.49 1.62 29.18
N SER A 14 -11.73 1.15 29.18
CA SER A 14 -12.89 1.92 28.74
C SER A 14 -13.17 3.01 29.80
N SER A 15 -12.84 4.26 29.49
CA SER A 15 -13.31 5.41 30.27
C SER A 15 -14.70 5.81 29.78
N SER A 16 -15.72 5.23 30.40
CA SER A 16 -17.11 5.67 30.29
C SER A 16 -17.27 7.05 30.95
N GLY A 17 -17.29 8.11 30.13
CA GLY A 17 -17.65 9.48 30.54
C GLY A 17 -19.16 9.65 30.65
N VAL A 18 -19.62 9.87 31.88
CA VAL A 18 -21.03 10.11 32.24
C VAL A 18 -21.47 11.50 31.74
N GLY A 19 -22.57 11.54 30.98
CA GLY A 19 -23.20 12.76 30.50
C GLY A 19 -23.91 13.56 31.60
N GLY A 20 -23.57 14.84 31.70
CA GLY A 20 -24.28 15.83 32.51
C GLY A 20 -25.23 16.66 31.66
N SER A 21 -26.51 16.69 32.04
CA SER A 21 -27.56 17.52 31.42
C SER A 21 -27.57 18.97 31.94
N GLY A 22 -27.91 19.89 31.06
CA GLY A 22 -28.35 21.27 31.34
C GLY A 22 -28.02 22.13 30.13
N GLY A 23 -28.88 22.96 29.54
CA GLY A 23 -30.16 23.55 29.89
C GLY A 23 -30.23 24.83 29.03
N GLY A 24 -31.34 25.04 28.32
CA GLY A 24 -31.38 25.90 27.13
C GLY A 24 -31.25 27.42 27.31
N GLY A 25 -31.10 28.10 26.17
CA GLY A 25 -31.18 29.55 26.02
C GLY A 25 -31.30 29.94 24.55
N VAL A 26 -32.51 30.34 24.15
CA VAL A 26 -32.87 30.85 22.81
C VAL A 26 -32.59 32.36 22.75
N GLY A 27 -32.06 32.84 21.63
CA GLY A 27 -32.03 34.26 21.28
C GLY A 27 -31.47 34.47 19.87
N GLY A 28 -32.34 34.79 18.90
CA GLY A 28 -31.99 34.96 17.49
C GLY A 28 -31.51 36.36 17.11
N GLY A 29 -31.16 36.49 15.83
CA GLY A 29 -30.91 37.76 15.14
C GLY A 29 -30.21 37.55 13.80
N ASP A 30 -30.98 37.63 12.71
CA ASP A 30 -30.52 37.67 11.32
C ASP A 30 -29.46 38.75 11.07
N THR A 31 -28.48 38.45 10.21
CA THR A 31 -28.02 39.38 9.16
C THR A 31 -27.24 38.62 8.09
N ALA A 32 -27.77 38.63 6.87
CA ALA A 32 -27.13 38.09 5.68
C ALA A 32 -26.10 39.09 5.13
N VAL A 33 -24.87 38.64 4.88
CA VAL A 33 -23.94 39.24 3.91
C VAL A 33 -23.17 38.10 3.26
N GLY A 34 -23.27 38.01 1.93
CA GLY A 34 -22.64 36.96 1.14
C GLY A 34 -21.12 37.05 1.13
N SER A 35 -20.48 35.89 1.17
CA SER A 35 -19.12 35.69 0.69
C SER A 35 -18.93 34.22 0.31
N SER A 36 -18.15 34.02 -0.74
CA SER A 36 -17.74 32.76 -1.36
C SER A 36 -17.38 31.66 -0.36
N SER A 37 -18.14 30.57 -0.40
CA SER A 37 -17.89 29.35 0.35
C SER A 37 -16.68 28.61 -0.24
N ILE A 38 -15.52 28.85 0.35
CA ILE A 38 -14.42 27.88 0.37
C ILE A 38 -14.90 26.72 1.24
N VAL A 39 -14.92 25.51 0.68
CA VAL A 39 -15.20 24.29 1.42
C VAL A 39 -14.02 24.04 2.35
N THR A 40 -14.16 24.40 3.62
CA THR A 40 -13.24 23.95 4.67
C THR A 40 -13.49 22.46 4.87
N SER A 41 -12.58 21.62 4.38
CA SER A 41 -12.53 20.21 4.71
C SER A 41 -12.38 20.09 6.23
N THR A 42 -13.33 19.43 6.88
CA THR A 42 -13.18 19.03 8.27
C THR A 42 -12.15 17.91 8.30
N SER A 43 -10.89 18.27 8.55
CA SER A 43 -9.84 17.31 8.84
C SER A 43 -10.27 16.44 10.03
N SER A 44 -10.09 15.13 9.89
CA SER A 44 -10.29 14.11 10.92
C SER A 44 -9.21 14.19 12.03
N GLY A 45 -8.83 15.40 12.42
CA GLY A 45 -7.93 15.66 13.54
C GLY A 45 -8.65 15.60 14.89
N MET A 46 -7.90 15.28 15.95
CA MET A 46 -8.36 15.36 17.33
C MET A 46 -9.04 16.73 17.60
N PRO A 47 -10.26 16.77 18.16
CA PRO A 47 -10.93 18.04 18.49
C PRO A 47 -10.06 18.90 19.42
N GLY A 48 -9.66 20.08 18.95
CA GLY A 48 -8.95 21.09 19.76
C GLY A 48 -7.44 21.20 19.54
N TYR A 49 -6.85 20.52 18.56
CA TYR A 49 -5.49 20.84 18.08
C TYR A 49 -5.58 21.91 16.98
N ASP A 50 -4.92 23.05 17.19
CA ASP A 50 -4.87 24.15 16.21
C ASP A 50 -3.71 23.89 15.24
N TRP A 51 -4.04 23.43 14.04
CA TRP A 51 -3.05 23.15 13.00
C TRP A 51 -2.65 24.45 12.32
N PRO A 52 -1.34 24.76 12.21
CA PRO A 52 -0.90 25.95 11.49
C PRO A 52 -1.39 25.94 10.04
N GLU A 53 -2.08 27.00 9.63
CA GLU A 53 -2.42 27.22 8.23
C GLU A 53 -1.23 27.87 7.50
N PHE A 54 -0.61 27.13 6.59
CA PHE A 54 0.35 27.64 5.63
C PHE A 54 0.26 26.82 4.34
N THR A 55 0.67 27.41 3.23
CA THR A 55 0.82 26.68 1.96
C THR A 55 2.28 26.24 1.84
N PRO A 56 2.58 24.93 1.80
CA PRO A 56 3.96 24.47 1.63
C PRO A 56 4.51 24.89 0.26
N ASP A 57 5.80 25.27 0.23
CA ASP A 57 6.58 25.48 -1.00
C ASP A 57 7.64 24.38 -1.21
N LYS A 58 7.74 23.47 -0.24
CA LYS A 58 8.65 22.31 -0.19
C LYS A 58 7.85 21.02 -0.24
N VAL A 59 8.45 19.98 -0.82
CA VAL A 59 7.87 18.63 -0.87
C VAL A 59 8.88 17.60 -0.38
N ASP A 60 8.46 16.70 0.51
CA ASP A 60 9.20 15.48 0.85
C ASP A 60 8.45 14.29 0.26
N VAL A 61 9.11 13.53 -0.61
CA VAL A 61 8.54 12.34 -1.27
C VAL A 61 9.19 11.08 -0.71
N LEU A 62 8.40 10.18 -0.14
CA LEU A 62 8.84 8.85 0.28
C LEU A 62 8.20 7.78 -0.59
N PHE A 63 9.03 7.01 -1.30
CA PHE A 63 8.60 5.79 -1.96
C PHE A 63 8.76 4.59 -1.01
N VAL A 64 7.69 3.84 -0.82
CA VAL A 64 7.68 2.56 -0.08
C VAL A 64 7.47 1.46 -1.11
N VAL A 65 8.55 0.81 -1.51
CA VAL A 65 8.55 -0.11 -2.65
C VAL A 65 8.65 -1.53 -2.16
N ASP A 66 7.63 -2.32 -2.45
CA ASP A 66 7.67 -3.74 -2.21
C ASP A 66 8.80 -4.40 -3.03
N ASN A 67 9.60 -5.22 -2.35
CA ASN A 67 10.72 -5.95 -2.91
C ASN A 67 10.50 -7.47 -2.86
N SER A 68 9.24 -7.91 -2.84
CA SER A 68 8.85 -9.32 -3.02
C SER A 68 9.25 -9.86 -4.40
N GLY A 69 9.24 -11.18 -4.52
CA GLY A 69 9.75 -11.92 -5.67
C GLY A 69 9.08 -11.61 -7.01
N SER A 70 7.93 -10.92 -7.05
CA SER A 70 7.17 -10.68 -8.28
C SER A 70 7.12 -9.20 -8.69
N MET A 71 7.93 -8.36 -8.06
CA MET A 71 7.83 -6.89 -8.18
C MET A 71 8.56 -6.25 -9.36
N ALA A 72 9.46 -6.94 -10.06
CA ALA A 72 10.28 -6.33 -11.13
C ALA A 72 9.48 -5.53 -12.15
N ASP A 73 8.39 -6.09 -12.69
CA ASP A 73 7.60 -5.42 -13.74
C ASP A 73 6.90 -4.17 -13.21
N LYS A 74 6.38 -4.25 -11.98
CA LYS A 74 5.71 -3.15 -11.30
C LYS A 74 6.68 -2.03 -10.97
N GLN A 75 7.89 -2.36 -10.54
CA GLN A 75 8.98 -1.42 -10.30
C GLN A 75 9.45 -0.75 -11.59
N GLN A 76 9.51 -1.49 -12.70
CA GLN A 76 9.84 -0.92 -14.02
C GLN A 76 8.80 0.12 -14.46
N ILE A 77 7.51 -0.17 -14.30
CA ILE A 77 6.43 0.80 -14.59
C ILE A 77 6.53 2.01 -13.65
N LEU A 78 6.79 1.79 -12.36
CA LEU A 78 6.99 2.87 -11.40
C LEU A 78 8.14 3.80 -11.82
N ARG A 79 9.26 3.27 -12.33
CA ARG A 79 10.40 4.08 -12.79
C ARG A 79 10.07 5.01 -13.96
N LEU A 80 9.12 4.62 -14.80
CA LEU A 80 8.58 5.49 -15.87
C LEU A 80 7.69 6.57 -15.25
N ALA A 81 6.74 6.17 -14.39
CA ALA A 81 5.81 7.08 -13.74
C ALA A 81 6.49 8.11 -12.81
N THR A 82 7.60 7.77 -12.16
CA THR A 82 8.35 8.73 -11.33
C THR A 82 9.01 9.84 -12.15
N ALA A 83 9.35 9.58 -13.42
CA ALA A 83 9.85 10.61 -14.32
C ALA A 83 8.79 11.69 -14.54
N ASP A 84 7.57 11.26 -14.86
CA ASP A 84 6.44 12.14 -15.14
C ASP A 84 6.01 12.89 -13.89
N LEU A 85 5.94 12.20 -12.75
CA LEU A 85 5.63 12.82 -11.46
C LEU A 85 6.61 13.95 -11.12
N VAL A 86 7.92 13.65 -11.14
CA VAL A 86 8.95 14.64 -10.80
C VAL A 86 8.91 15.80 -11.78
N SER A 87 8.82 15.53 -13.09
CA SER A 87 8.79 16.57 -14.12
C SER A 87 7.60 17.52 -13.95
N ASN A 88 6.41 16.99 -13.67
CA ASN A 88 5.21 17.80 -13.46
C ASN A 88 5.17 18.53 -12.11
N ILE A 89 5.91 18.05 -11.10
CA ILE A 89 6.09 18.76 -9.82
C ILE A 89 7.05 19.95 -9.98
N VAL A 90 8.17 19.78 -10.70
CA VAL A 90 9.23 20.80 -10.79
C VAL A 90 9.06 21.77 -11.96
N ASN A 91 8.26 21.39 -12.97
CA ASN A 91 7.90 22.23 -14.11
C ASN A 91 6.42 22.01 -14.53
N PRO A 92 5.44 22.37 -13.69
CA PRO A 92 4.01 22.19 -14.01
C PRO A 92 3.63 22.88 -15.32
N ILE A 93 2.75 22.29 -16.13
CA ILE A 93 2.40 22.88 -17.44
C ILE A 93 1.72 24.27 -17.33
N CYS A 94 1.91 25.09 -18.34
CA CYS A 94 1.16 26.34 -18.52
C CYS A 94 -0.20 26.05 -19.18
N VAL A 95 -1.26 26.63 -18.62
CA VAL A 95 -2.63 26.54 -19.12
C VAL A 95 -3.22 27.93 -19.36
N ASN A 96 -4.16 28.01 -20.29
CA ASN A 96 -4.93 29.22 -20.53
C ASN A 96 -6.01 29.44 -19.44
N PRO A 97 -6.75 30.56 -19.43
CA PRO A 97 -7.80 30.82 -18.43
C PRO A 97 -8.97 29.82 -18.43
N SER A 98 -9.07 28.97 -19.45
CA SER A 98 -10.05 27.87 -19.53
C SER A 98 -9.47 26.52 -19.07
N GLY A 99 -8.24 26.51 -18.54
CA GLY A 99 -7.57 25.29 -18.06
C GLY A 99 -6.97 24.42 -19.16
N VAL A 100 -6.98 24.86 -20.43
CA VAL A 100 -6.45 24.07 -21.54
C VAL A 100 -4.92 24.29 -21.63
N PRO A 101 -4.11 23.21 -21.72
CA PRO A 101 -2.66 23.30 -21.91
C PRO A 101 -2.28 24.15 -23.13
N VAL A 102 -1.22 24.95 -23.02
CA VAL A 102 -0.59 25.54 -24.21
C VAL A 102 0.20 24.47 -24.97
N SER A 103 0.50 24.72 -26.24
CA SER A 103 1.24 23.76 -27.06
C SER A 103 2.63 23.47 -26.48
N ASP A 104 3.14 22.25 -26.69
CA ASP A 104 4.46 21.83 -26.18
C ASP A 104 5.59 22.77 -26.61
N ALA A 105 5.49 23.34 -27.83
CA ALA A 105 6.46 24.30 -28.34
C ALA A 105 6.46 25.65 -27.60
N GLU A 106 5.38 25.96 -26.89
CA GLU A 106 5.20 27.18 -26.09
C GLU A 106 5.38 26.93 -24.58
N GLN A 107 5.47 25.67 -24.14
CA GLN A 107 5.74 25.35 -22.75
C GLN A 107 7.16 25.80 -22.37
N PRO A 108 7.34 26.49 -21.23
CA PRO A 108 8.67 26.90 -20.80
C PRO A 108 9.55 25.71 -20.45
N ALA A 109 10.85 25.83 -20.73
CA ALA A 109 11.78 24.72 -20.56
C ALA A 109 12.04 24.37 -19.08
N THR A 110 11.85 25.33 -18.18
CA THR A 110 12.11 25.17 -16.74
C THR A 110 11.04 25.84 -15.90
N GLY A 111 10.90 25.41 -14.64
CA GLY A 111 9.99 26.03 -13.67
C GLY A 111 10.31 27.50 -13.34
N PHE A 112 11.51 27.99 -13.66
CA PHE A 112 11.87 29.41 -13.43
C PHE A 112 11.39 30.34 -14.53
N GLU A 113 11.08 29.82 -15.71
CA GLU A 113 10.62 30.61 -16.83
C GLU A 113 9.12 30.90 -16.71
N ALA A 114 8.75 32.14 -17.03
CA ALA A 114 7.37 32.58 -17.02
C ALA A 114 6.57 31.90 -18.15
N CYS A 115 5.31 31.58 -17.88
CA CYS A 115 4.38 31.13 -18.90
C CYS A 115 4.17 32.17 -20.01
N PRO A 116 3.81 31.75 -21.23
CA PRO A 116 3.40 32.64 -22.31
C PRO A 116 2.35 33.67 -21.88
N ALA A 117 2.38 34.84 -22.50
CA ALA A 117 1.48 35.94 -22.13
C ALA A 117 0.00 35.52 -22.17
N GLY A 118 -0.73 35.75 -21.08
CA GLY A 118 -2.14 35.39 -20.94
C GLY A 118 -2.40 33.97 -20.42
N THR A 119 -1.34 33.26 -20.01
CA THR A 119 -1.41 31.90 -19.45
C THR A 119 -0.73 31.86 -18.08
N ALA A 120 -1.00 30.82 -17.29
CA ALA A 120 -0.41 30.63 -15.97
C ALA A 120 -0.06 29.14 -15.77
N ARG A 121 0.87 28.84 -14.86
CA ARG A 121 1.13 27.46 -14.45
C ARG A 121 -0.13 26.90 -13.78
N VAL A 122 -0.41 25.61 -13.97
CA VAL A 122 -1.46 24.92 -13.19
C VAL A 122 -1.18 24.97 -11.69
N ARG A 123 0.11 25.01 -11.31
CA ARG A 123 0.59 25.11 -9.92
C ARG A 123 1.94 25.79 -9.83
N ASN A 124 2.32 26.21 -8.63
CA ASN A 124 3.67 26.70 -8.38
C ASN A 124 4.71 25.58 -8.59
N PRO A 125 5.78 25.83 -9.37
CA PRO A 125 6.89 24.88 -9.50
C PRO A 125 7.58 24.66 -8.16
N VAL A 126 7.85 23.40 -7.82
CA VAL A 126 8.61 23.07 -6.61
C VAL A 126 10.10 23.21 -6.89
N HIS A 127 10.77 24.00 -6.05
CA HIS A 127 12.20 24.26 -6.14
C HIS A 127 13.00 23.66 -4.98
N ASP A 128 12.36 22.99 -4.03
CA ASP A 128 13.03 22.38 -2.89
C ASP A 128 12.33 21.09 -2.47
N MET A 129 12.86 19.95 -2.94
CA MET A 129 12.24 18.63 -2.73
C MET A 129 13.23 17.57 -2.27
N HIS A 130 12.88 16.82 -1.23
CA HIS A 130 13.61 15.63 -0.80
C HIS A 130 12.92 14.37 -1.35
N ILE A 131 13.69 13.39 -1.83
CA ILE A 131 13.16 12.12 -2.36
C ILE A 131 13.89 10.94 -1.72
N GLY A 132 13.17 10.14 -0.94
CA GLY A 132 13.66 8.93 -0.28
C GLY A 132 12.96 7.67 -0.80
N VAL A 133 13.65 6.53 -0.72
CA VAL A 133 13.10 5.22 -1.07
C VAL A 133 13.41 4.25 0.06
N ILE A 134 12.42 3.49 0.50
CA ILE A 134 12.55 2.37 1.44
C ILE A 134 11.86 1.13 0.87
N SER A 135 12.16 -0.07 1.39
CA SER A 135 11.48 -1.30 1.00
C SER A 135 10.47 -1.81 2.03
N SER A 136 9.65 -2.79 1.64
CA SER A 136 8.70 -3.51 2.51
C SER A 136 9.37 -4.51 3.47
N SER A 137 10.70 -4.68 3.42
CA SER A 137 11.40 -5.77 4.13
C SER A 137 11.89 -5.40 5.53
N LEU A 138 11.25 -5.97 6.56
CA LEU A 138 11.62 -5.83 7.98
C LEU A 138 12.21 -7.12 8.61
N GLY A 139 12.33 -8.18 7.81
CA GLY A 139 12.88 -9.48 8.22
C GLY A 139 11.85 -10.40 8.87
N GLY A 140 12.30 -11.55 9.37
CA GLY A 140 11.43 -12.58 9.91
C GLY A 140 10.92 -12.36 11.34
N HIS A 141 11.14 -11.20 11.96
CA HIS A 141 10.78 -10.91 13.37
C HIS A 141 11.30 -11.95 14.39
N GLY A 142 12.44 -12.60 14.10
CA GLY A 142 13.03 -13.66 14.92
C GLY A 142 12.61 -15.09 14.56
N SER A 143 11.78 -15.25 13.54
CA SER A 143 11.42 -16.53 12.92
C SER A 143 12.57 -17.14 12.09
N GLY A 144 12.31 -18.29 11.47
CA GLY A 144 13.18 -18.91 10.47
C GLY A 144 13.13 -18.29 9.08
N ALA A 145 12.14 -17.46 8.78
CA ALA A 145 11.98 -16.83 7.48
C ALA A 145 12.87 -15.60 7.33
N CYS A 146 13.09 -15.20 6.07
CA CYS A 146 13.76 -13.97 5.68
C CYS A 146 15.10 -13.69 6.40
N PRO A 147 16.03 -14.67 6.49
CA PRO A 147 17.33 -14.39 7.08
C PRO A 147 18.16 -13.50 6.15
N ALA A 148 18.87 -12.53 6.73
CA ALA A 148 19.79 -11.64 6.03
C ALA A 148 20.87 -12.39 5.21
N MET A 149 21.24 -13.60 5.64
CA MET A 149 22.22 -14.44 4.94
C MET A 149 21.71 -14.98 3.59
N THR A 150 20.40 -15.10 3.42
CA THR A 150 19.81 -15.51 2.13
C THR A 150 19.76 -14.33 1.16
N SER A 151 19.46 -13.14 1.68
CA SER A 151 19.45 -11.89 0.93
C SER A 151 19.61 -10.74 1.93
N PRO A 152 20.59 -9.83 1.73
CA PRO A 152 20.72 -8.64 2.58
C PRO A 152 19.43 -7.80 2.60
N SER A 153 18.73 -7.74 1.47
CA SER A 153 17.47 -7.00 1.33
C SER A 153 16.29 -7.54 2.14
N ASN A 154 16.41 -8.73 2.75
CA ASN A 154 15.40 -9.24 3.68
C ASN A 154 15.27 -8.38 4.94
N VAL A 155 16.29 -7.61 5.28
CA VAL A 155 16.38 -6.81 6.52
C VAL A 155 16.81 -5.38 6.20
N ASP A 156 16.11 -4.75 5.25
CA ASP A 156 16.32 -3.33 4.94
C ASP A 156 15.89 -2.42 6.11
N MET A 157 15.06 -2.92 7.04
CA MET A 157 14.74 -2.28 8.32
C MET A 157 14.15 -0.87 8.22
N ALA A 158 13.52 -0.56 7.08
CA ALA A 158 13.02 0.78 6.72
C ALA A 158 14.12 1.86 6.68
N HIS A 159 15.37 1.49 6.47
CA HIS A 159 16.44 2.45 6.16
C HIS A 159 16.29 2.96 4.74
N LEU A 160 16.66 4.24 4.53
CA LEU A 160 16.75 4.81 3.19
C LEU A 160 17.72 4.00 2.32
N LEU A 161 17.24 3.62 1.15
CA LEU A 161 17.95 2.83 0.16
C LEU A 161 18.55 3.74 -0.91
N ALA A 162 19.80 3.48 -1.24
CA ALA A 162 20.48 4.06 -2.38
C ALA A 162 21.53 3.08 -2.91
N ARG A 163 21.08 1.88 -3.24
CA ARG A 163 21.94 0.78 -3.70
C ARG A 163 21.68 0.47 -5.17
N SER A 164 22.67 -0.08 -5.88
CA SER A 164 22.54 -0.45 -7.29
C SER A 164 21.81 -1.77 -7.53
N ASN A 165 21.75 -2.64 -6.52
CA ASN A 165 21.09 -3.94 -6.56
C ASN A 165 20.82 -4.49 -5.14
N GLU A 166 19.88 -5.42 -5.00
CA GLU A 166 19.45 -6.02 -3.74
C GLU A 166 20.53 -6.78 -2.95
N SER A 167 21.62 -7.18 -3.61
CA SER A 167 22.75 -7.87 -2.97
C SER A 167 23.81 -6.91 -2.46
N SER A 168 23.73 -5.63 -2.82
CA SER A 168 24.63 -4.60 -2.31
C SER A 168 24.33 -4.36 -0.84
N SER A 169 25.32 -4.64 0.01
CA SER A 169 25.26 -4.38 1.45
C SER A 169 25.60 -2.92 1.79
N THR A 170 25.73 -2.06 0.78
CA THR A 170 26.07 -0.65 0.91
C THR A 170 25.15 0.19 0.04
N ASN A 171 24.82 1.39 0.49
CA ASN A 171 24.19 2.38 -0.38
C ASN A 171 25.26 2.97 -1.32
N ASP A 172 25.56 2.24 -2.40
CA ASP A 172 26.64 2.52 -3.35
C ASP A 172 26.28 3.56 -4.44
N LEU A 173 25.03 3.99 -4.52
CA LEU A 173 24.60 5.07 -5.40
C LEU A 173 24.77 6.44 -4.73
N PRO A 174 25.18 7.47 -5.50
CA PRO A 174 25.37 8.80 -4.96
C PRO A 174 24.05 9.43 -4.51
N THR A 175 24.05 10.00 -3.31
CA THR A 175 22.92 10.74 -2.74
C THR A 175 23.38 12.07 -2.15
N TYR A 176 22.43 12.92 -1.77
CA TYR A 176 22.76 14.21 -1.18
C TYR A 176 23.54 14.00 0.13
N LEU A 177 24.81 14.43 0.16
CA LEU A 177 25.72 14.26 1.30
C LEU A 177 25.84 12.81 1.81
N ASP A 178 25.65 11.81 0.92
CA ASP A 178 25.62 10.38 1.27
C ASP A 178 24.57 10.03 2.35
N ARG A 179 23.46 10.77 2.40
CA ARG A 179 22.40 10.62 3.42
C ARG A 179 21.28 9.65 3.02
N GLY A 180 21.35 9.05 1.84
CA GLY A 180 20.37 8.06 1.36
C GLY A 180 19.12 8.64 0.69
N PHE A 181 19.02 9.96 0.51
CA PHE A 181 17.94 10.61 -0.23
C PHE A 181 18.49 11.61 -1.25
N LEU A 182 17.68 11.91 -2.27
CA LEU A 182 17.98 12.92 -3.30
C LEU A 182 17.42 14.28 -2.89
N VAL A 183 18.05 15.36 -3.34
CA VAL A 183 17.59 16.73 -3.14
C VAL A 183 17.48 17.42 -4.48
N TRP A 184 16.27 17.85 -4.84
CA TRP A 184 16.03 18.79 -5.93
C TRP A 184 16.23 20.21 -5.41
N ASP A 185 17.24 20.88 -5.95
CA ASP A 185 17.65 22.23 -5.56
C ASP A 185 18.17 22.99 -6.79
N PRO A 186 17.29 23.34 -7.74
CA PRO A 186 17.68 24.02 -8.96
C PRO A 186 18.08 25.48 -8.72
N ALA A 187 17.80 26.03 -7.53
CA ALA A 187 18.23 27.36 -7.11
C ALA A 187 19.60 27.40 -6.40
N GLY A 188 20.13 26.24 -5.97
CA GLY A 188 21.36 26.15 -5.19
C GLY A 188 21.21 26.75 -3.78
N ALA A 189 20.04 26.60 -3.17
CA ALA A 189 19.72 27.11 -1.84
C ALA A 189 20.35 26.27 -0.71
N HIS A 190 20.69 25.01 -0.98
CA HIS A 190 21.37 24.13 -0.02
C HIS A 190 22.89 24.30 -0.08
N ASP A 191 23.60 23.93 1.00
CA ASP A 191 25.07 23.91 1.07
C ASP A 191 25.59 22.52 1.49
N PRO A 192 26.19 21.73 0.57
CA PRO A 192 26.34 22.02 -0.86
C PRO A 192 25.00 22.01 -1.60
N ALA A 193 24.98 22.59 -2.80
CA ALA A 193 23.79 22.56 -3.66
C ALA A 193 23.39 21.13 -4.02
N GLY A 194 22.07 20.89 -4.12
CA GLY A 194 21.50 19.64 -4.60
C GLY A 194 21.52 19.49 -6.13
N ASP A 195 20.69 18.59 -6.65
CA ASP A 195 20.52 18.38 -8.08
C ASP A 195 19.70 19.53 -8.71
N SER A 196 20.18 20.08 -9.83
CA SER A 196 19.54 21.17 -10.58
C SER A 196 19.11 20.77 -12.00
N ASP A 197 19.49 19.56 -12.44
CA ASP A 197 19.06 18.97 -13.71
C ASP A 197 18.09 17.81 -13.43
N VAL A 198 16.86 17.94 -13.94
CA VAL A 198 15.79 16.96 -13.73
C VAL A 198 16.14 15.60 -14.35
N THR A 199 16.91 15.59 -15.44
CA THR A 199 17.34 14.34 -16.11
C THR A 199 18.29 13.55 -15.21
N THR A 200 19.23 14.25 -14.58
CA THR A 200 20.16 13.66 -13.60
C THR A 200 19.41 13.16 -12.37
N LEU A 201 18.47 13.94 -11.84
CA LEU A 201 17.63 13.56 -10.69
C LEU A 201 16.82 12.28 -11.00
N HIS A 202 16.16 12.24 -12.16
CA HIS A 202 15.38 11.07 -12.60
C HIS A 202 16.25 9.83 -12.77
N SER A 203 17.41 9.96 -13.41
CA SER A 203 18.35 8.84 -13.59
C SER A 203 18.77 8.22 -12.24
N LYS A 204 19.09 9.07 -11.25
CA LYS A 204 19.39 8.64 -9.88
C LYS A 204 18.20 7.95 -9.22
N LEU A 205 17.01 8.56 -9.25
CA LEU A 205 15.81 7.98 -8.65
C LEU A 205 15.44 6.63 -9.28
N SER A 206 15.48 6.55 -10.61
CA SER A 206 15.24 5.32 -11.36
C SER A 206 16.23 4.22 -10.97
N ALA A 207 17.50 4.55 -10.78
CA ALA A 207 18.51 3.60 -10.32
C ALA A 207 18.26 3.12 -8.88
N ILE A 208 17.85 4.03 -7.98
CA ILE A 208 17.51 3.67 -6.59
C ILE A 208 16.29 2.75 -6.55
N VAL A 209 15.22 3.07 -7.28
CA VAL A 209 14.01 2.22 -7.36
C VAL A 209 14.35 0.85 -7.95
N ALA A 210 15.19 0.78 -8.99
CA ALA A 210 15.64 -0.49 -9.54
C ALA A 210 16.46 -1.32 -8.53
N GLY A 211 17.29 -0.65 -7.72
CA GLY A 211 18.13 -1.29 -6.72
C GLY A 211 17.41 -1.74 -5.44
N VAL A 212 16.14 -1.37 -5.27
CA VAL A 212 15.26 -1.99 -4.26
C VAL A 212 15.26 -3.51 -4.46
N GLY A 213 15.16 -3.94 -5.73
CA GLY A 213 15.21 -5.33 -6.18
C GLY A 213 13.99 -6.14 -5.76
N GLN A 214 14.11 -7.47 -5.85
CA GLN A 214 13.00 -8.41 -5.66
C GLN A 214 13.37 -9.66 -4.86
N ALA A 215 14.43 -9.55 -4.06
CA ALA A 215 14.89 -10.63 -3.17
C ALA A 215 14.61 -10.32 -1.70
N GLY A 216 13.59 -9.49 -1.45
CA GLY A 216 13.13 -9.12 -0.13
C GLY A 216 12.42 -10.27 0.59
N CYS A 217 11.94 -9.93 1.78
CA CYS A 217 11.20 -10.86 2.62
C CYS A 217 9.81 -11.13 2.03
N GLY A 218 9.46 -12.40 1.87
CA GLY A 218 8.12 -12.86 1.46
C GLY A 218 7.02 -12.70 2.54
N PHE A 219 7.24 -11.78 3.48
CA PHE A 219 6.31 -11.33 4.51
C PHE A 219 6.42 -9.81 4.51
N GLU A 220 5.90 -9.22 3.44
CA GLU A 220 6.03 -7.82 3.07
C GLU A 220 5.28 -6.96 4.07
N ALA A 221 5.92 -5.93 4.62
CA ALA A 221 5.32 -5.05 5.62
C ALA A 221 5.39 -3.59 5.17
N PRO A 222 4.81 -3.20 4.01
CA PRO A 222 4.92 -1.83 3.52
C PRO A 222 4.33 -0.80 4.48
N LEU A 223 3.23 -1.11 5.18
CA LEU A 223 2.64 -0.18 6.16
C LEU A 223 3.53 0.00 7.39
N GLU A 224 4.08 -1.09 7.94
CA GLU A 224 5.01 -0.98 9.08
C GLU A 224 6.34 -0.36 8.67
N SER A 225 6.87 -0.63 7.48
CA SER A 225 8.07 0.05 6.98
C SER A 225 7.85 1.57 6.90
N MET A 226 6.71 2.01 6.37
CA MET A 226 6.32 3.42 6.35
C MET A 226 6.24 4.00 7.77
N TYR A 227 5.51 3.33 8.67
CA TYR A 227 5.36 3.77 10.06
C TYR A 227 6.71 3.86 10.77
N ARG A 228 7.54 2.82 10.65
CA ARG A 228 8.86 2.72 11.24
C ARG A 228 9.77 3.84 10.76
N PHE A 229 9.74 4.18 9.47
CA PHE A 229 10.56 5.27 8.95
C PHE A 229 10.04 6.66 9.30
N LEU A 230 8.73 6.92 9.26
CA LEU A 230 8.17 8.28 9.39
C LEU A 230 7.74 8.65 10.80
N ALA A 231 7.19 7.70 11.56
CA ALA A 231 6.40 8.00 12.76
C ALA A 231 6.93 7.33 14.04
N ASP A 232 7.50 6.12 13.97
CA ASP A 232 7.89 5.36 15.16
C ASP A 232 8.88 6.15 16.03
N PRO A 233 8.55 6.52 17.27
CA PRO A 233 9.44 7.30 18.13
C PRO A 233 10.65 6.51 18.63
N GLU A 234 10.58 5.18 18.66
CA GLU A 234 11.64 4.31 19.16
C GLU A 234 11.80 3.01 18.34
N PRO A 235 12.12 3.13 17.02
CA PRO A 235 12.31 1.99 16.14
C PRO A 235 13.37 1.06 16.72
N TYR A 236 13.10 -0.23 16.80
CA TYR A 236 14.03 -1.19 17.43
C TYR A 236 15.30 -1.39 16.61
N GLU A 237 16.46 -1.54 17.25
CA GLU A 237 17.71 -1.86 16.53
C GLU A 237 17.69 -3.30 16.00
N ARG A 238 17.19 -4.24 16.82
CA ARG A 238 17.06 -5.66 16.47
C ARG A 238 15.98 -6.35 17.27
N ILE A 239 15.59 -7.55 16.85
CA ILE A 239 14.72 -8.46 17.61
C ILE A 239 15.54 -9.64 18.13
N GLU A 240 15.40 -9.94 19.42
CA GLU A 240 16.00 -11.12 20.06
C GLU A 240 14.89 -12.09 20.50
N ILE A 241 15.06 -13.39 20.25
CA ILE A 241 14.20 -14.42 20.83
C ILE A 241 14.73 -14.77 22.22
N ARG A 242 13.99 -14.42 23.27
CA ARG A 242 14.30 -14.72 24.67
C ARG A 242 13.38 -15.83 25.17
N GLY A 243 13.87 -17.06 25.18
CA GLY A 243 13.01 -18.23 25.35
C GLY A 243 12.21 -18.48 24.07
N ASP A 244 10.92 -18.18 24.10
CA ASP A 244 10.00 -18.26 22.96
C ASP A 244 9.26 -16.93 22.72
N VAL A 245 9.84 -15.83 23.20
CA VAL A 245 9.28 -14.47 23.08
C VAL A 245 10.23 -13.60 22.26
N ALA A 246 9.73 -13.08 21.13
CA ALA A 246 10.36 -12.00 20.40
C ALA A 246 10.34 -10.73 21.25
N THR A 247 11.51 -10.16 21.46
CA THR A 247 11.71 -8.94 22.24
C THR A 247 12.47 -7.94 21.38
N PRO A 248 11.87 -6.79 21.04
CA PRO A 248 12.58 -5.71 20.40
C PRO A 248 13.63 -5.11 21.35
N VAL A 249 14.86 -4.91 20.88
CA VAL A 249 16.02 -4.47 21.67
C VAL A 249 16.70 -3.28 20.98
N GLY A 250 17.14 -2.32 21.80
CA GLY A 250 17.82 -1.12 21.32
C GLY A 250 16.90 -0.14 20.59
N VAL A 251 17.50 0.94 20.12
CA VAL A 251 16.89 1.97 19.27
C VAL A 251 17.74 2.09 18.01
N ASP A 252 17.10 2.13 16.86
CA ASP A 252 17.71 2.30 15.54
C ASP A 252 18.05 3.77 15.30
N GLU A 253 19.18 4.19 15.87
CA GLU A 253 19.67 5.57 15.76
C GLU A 253 20.02 5.97 14.32
N MET A 254 20.35 5.00 13.47
CA MET A 254 20.59 5.24 12.05
C MET A 254 19.30 5.70 11.37
N LEU A 255 18.20 4.96 11.58
CA LEU A 255 16.89 5.34 11.06
C LEU A 255 16.45 6.71 11.57
N LEU A 256 16.58 6.96 12.88
CA LEU A 256 16.20 8.25 13.46
C LEU A 256 17.02 9.41 12.90
N THR A 257 18.31 9.18 12.60
CA THR A 257 19.18 10.16 11.93
C THR A 257 18.75 10.40 10.49
N GLN A 258 18.45 9.35 9.73
CA GLN A 258 17.95 9.45 8.35
C GLN A 258 16.64 10.23 8.30
N ARG A 259 15.67 9.87 9.15
CA ARG A 259 14.38 10.57 9.25
C ARG A 259 14.56 12.06 9.55
N ARG A 260 15.41 12.41 10.52
CA ARG A 260 15.66 13.82 10.88
C ARG A 260 16.27 14.62 9.73
N ASN A 261 17.14 14.01 8.95
CA ASN A 261 17.76 14.68 7.80
C ASN A 261 16.81 14.79 6.60
N PHE A 262 15.89 13.84 6.46
CA PHE A 262 14.95 13.76 5.34
C PHE A 262 13.67 14.58 5.57
N LEU A 263 13.01 14.41 6.72
CA LEU A 263 11.66 14.88 6.95
C LEU A 263 11.66 16.31 7.50
N ARG A 264 11.11 17.23 6.72
CA ARG A 264 11.00 18.65 7.08
C ARG A 264 9.60 18.95 7.63
N PRO A 265 9.48 19.83 8.64
CA PRO A 265 8.18 20.15 9.24
C PRO A 265 7.36 21.14 8.40
N ASP A 266 7.98 21.88 7.48
CA ASP A 266 7.34 22.90 6.63
C ASP A 266 7.13 22.45 5.17
N SER A 267 7.22 21.14 4.93
CA SER A 267 6.98 20.53 3.63
C SER A 267 5.62 19.84 3.55
N LEU A 268 5.09 19.72 2.34
CA LEU A 268 4.10 18.71 2.03
C LEU A 268 4.78 17.33 2.05
N LEU A 269 4.17 16.34 2.68
CA LEU A 269 4.64 14.96 2.69
C LEU A 269 3.83 14.14 1.68
N LEU A 270 4.48 13.68 0.61
CA LEU A 270 3.92 12.75 -0.36
C LEU A 270 4.49 11.36 -0.12
N ILE A 271 3.64 10.39 0.15
CA ILE A 271 4.03 8.99 0.35
C ILE A 271 3.45 8.19 -0.81
N VAL A 272 4.29 7.44 -1.52
CA VAL A 272 3.88 6.56 -2.63
C VAL A 272 4.28 5.14 -2.29
N MET A 273 3.29 4.31 -1.98
CA MET A 273 3.45 2.91 -1.66
C MET A 273 3.11 2.05 -2.88
N LEU A 274 3.95 1.05 -3.17
CA LEU A 274 3.77 0.11 -4.26
C LEU A 274 3.87 -1.31 -3.71
N SER A 275 2.81 -2.12 -3.77
CA SER A 275 2.83 -3.53 -3.40
C SER A 275 1.80 -4.34 -4.19
N ASP A 276 2.16 -5.56 -4.58
CA ASP A 276 1.26 -6.45 -5.31
C ASP A 276 0.68 -7.58 -4.43
N GLU A 277 0.97 -7.51 -3.13
CA GLU A 277 0.53 -8.43 -2.07
C GLU A 277 -0.20 -7.65 -0.98
N ASN A 278 -0.80 -8.37 -0.02
CA ASN A 278 -1.51 -7.75 1.10
C ASN A 278 -0.53 -7.55 2.26
N ASP A 279 -0.60 -6.41 2.94
CA ASP A 279 0.31 -6.02 4.01
C ASP A 279 0.41 -7.08 5.12
N CYS A 280 1.62 -7.57 5.36
CA CYS A 280 1.97 -8.49 6.43
C CYS A 280 2.79 -7.81 7.53
N SER A 281 2.30 -6.67 8.03
CA SER A 281 2.92 -5.95 9.14
C SER A 281 2.83 -6.70 10.48
N ILE A 282 3.66 -7.73 10.66
CA ILE A 282 3.73 -8.59 11.84
C ILE A 282 4.17 -7.76 13.06
N ARG A 283 3.52 -7.99 14.21
CA ARG A 283 3.92 -7.37 15.47
C ARG A 283 5.28 -7.87 15.94
N ASP A 284 6.15 -6.98 16.38
CA ASP A 284 7.56 -7.30 16.68
C ASP A 284 7.81 -8.05 17.99
N GLU A 285 6.78 -8.18 18.81
CA GLU A 285 6.87 -8.63 20.19
C GLU A 285 6.14 -9.96 20.42
N GLY A 286 6.38 -10.59 21.57
CA GLY A 286 5.60 -11.74 21.99
C GLY A 286 5.86 -12.95 21.08
N ARG A 287 4.81 -13.66 20.71
CA ARG A 287 4.87 -14.86 19.86
C ARG A 287 4.41 -14.59 18.43
N ASN A 288 4.34 -13.32 18.04
CA ASN A 288 3.77 -12.93 16.76
C ASN A 288 4.60 -13.40 15.56
N TYR A 289 5.92 -13.48 15.73
CA TYR A 289 6.86 -14.05 14.76
C TYR A 289 6.52 -15.48 14.29
N LEU A 290 5.69 -16.22 15.04
CA LEU A 290 5.31 -17.59 14.69
C LEU A 290 4.52 -17.68 13.39
N VAL A 291 3.87 -16.59 12.96
CA VAL A 291 3.24 -16.53 11.63
C VAL A 291 4.29 -16.68 10.51
N ALA A 292 5.49 -16.14 10.70
CA ALA A 292 6.61 -16.27 9.77
C ALA A 292 7.50 -17.50 10.05
N GLU A 293 7.17 -18.35 11.04
CA GLU A 293 8.04 -19.47 11.42
C GLU A 293 8.02 -20.64 10.43
N THR A 294 9.21 -20.97 9.93
CA THR A 294 9.44 -22.05 8.96
C THR A 294 10.35 -23.16 9.47
N ARG A 295 11.07 -22.94 10.58
CA ARG A 295 12.01 -23.94 11.14
C ARG A 295 11.29 -25.21 11.54
N ASN A 296 11.96 -26.34 11.31
CA ASN A 296 11.49 -27.66 11.72
C ASN A 296 10.07 -28.01 11.23
N GLY A 297 9.62 -27.41 10.11
CA GLY A 297 8.29 -27.64 9.56
C GLY A 297 7.16 -27.13 10.46
N PHE A 298 7.39 -26.06 11.21
CA PHE A 298 6.40 -25.48 12.12
C PHE A 298 5.06 -25.19 11.40
N ARG A 299 3.98 -25.64 12.03
CA ARG A 299 2.60 -25.31 11.64
C ARG A 299 1.87 -24.59 12.76
N LEU A 300 1.06 -23.61 12.36
CA LEU A 300 0.19 -22.85 13.24
C LEU A 300 -0.87 -23.75 13.87
N TRP A 301 -1.38 -23.30 15.01
CA TRP A 301 -2.45 -24.00 15.69
C TRP A 301 -3.77 -23.83 14.95
N ARG A 302 -4.63 -24.84 15.10
CA ARG A 302 -5.99 -24.75 14.57
C ARG A 302 -6.72 -23.56 15.22
N PRO A 303 -7.59 -22.88 14.47
CA PRO A 303 -8.57 -21.99 15.04
C PRO A 303 -9.67 -22.82 15.70
N ARG A 304 -10.40 -22.21 16.63
CA ARG A 304 -11.66 -22.80 17.08
C ARG A 304 -12.72 -22.73 15.98
N SER A 305 -13.68 -23.64 16.06
CA SER A 305 -14.82 -23.73 15.16
C SER A 305 -15.66 -22.44 15.11
N GLU A 306 -15.73 -21.67 16.19
CA GLU A 306 -16.40 -20.36 16.19
C GLU A 306 -15.79 -19.39 15.17
N CYS A 307 -14.48 -19.45 14.92
CA CYS A 307 -13.81 -18.59 13.94
C CYS A 307 -14.30 -18.80 12.51
N ALA A 308 -14.76 -20.00 12.17
CA ALA A 308 -15.33 -20.27 10.85
C ALA A 308 -16.70 -19.60 10.66
N LEU A 309 -17.43 -19.35 11.75
CA LEU A 309 -18.73 -18.68 11.71
C LEU A 309 -18.55 -17.16 11.76
N ASP A 310 -17.83 -16.68 12.78
CA ASP A 310 -17.61 -15.27 13.02
C ASP A 310 -16.18 -15.04 13.59
N PRO A 311 -15.24 -14.47 12.81
CA PRO A 311 -13.89 -14.20 13.24
C PRO A 311 -13.80 -13.10 14.31
N ASN A 312 -14.85 -12.29 14.46
CA ASN A 312 -14.95 -11.22 15.45
C ASN A 312 -15.57 -11.69 16.76
N HIS A 313 -16.07 -12.93 16.82
CA HIS A 313 -16.64 -13.51 18.03
C HIS A 313 -15.58 -13.63 19.14
N GLU A 314 -15.94 -13.36 20.40
CA GLU A 314 -15.02 -13.43 21.55
C GLU A 314 -14.39 -14.81 21.77
N CYS A 315 -15.09 -15.83 21.28
CA CYS A 315 -14.69 -17.23 21.26
C CYS A 315 -13.93 -17.62 19.99
N CYS A 316 -13.76 -16.75 19.00
CA CYS A 316 -12.77 -16.98 17.94
C CYS A 316 -11.35 -16.79 18.49
N ARG A 317 -10.75 -17.90 18.92
CA ARG A 317 -9.42 -17.98 19.53
C ARG A 317 -8.60 -19.07 18.87
N SER A 318 -7.28 -18.96 18.94
CA SER A 318 -6.41 -20.07 18.58
C SER A 318 -6.54 -21.19 19.61
N CYS A 319 -6.46 -22.45 19.18
CA CYS A 319 -6.52 -23.60 20.10
C CYS A 319 -5.36 -23.63 21.11
N SER A 320 -4.28 -22.88 20.87
CA SER A 320 -3.16 -22.76 21.81
C SER A 320 -3.33 -21.65 22.86
N GLN A 321 -4.42 -20.88 22.82
CA GLN A 321 -4.72 -19.83 23.81
C GLN A 321 -5.58 -20.36 24.96
N ASN A 322 -5.85 -19.51 25.96
CA ASN A 322 -6.80 -19.84 27.02
C ASN A 322 -8.23 -19.95 26.44
N GLN A 323 -8.88 -21.07 26.73
CA GLN A 323 -10.22 -21.44 26.27
C GLN A 323 -11.33 -21.12 27.29
N ASP A 324 -10.96 -20.58 28.47
CA ASP A 324 -11.90 -20.21 29.52
C ASP A 324 -12.97 -19.24 29.02
N GLY A 325 -14.21 -19.48 29.45
CA GLY A 325 -15.38 -18.70 29.07
C GLY A 325 -16.04 -19.13 27.75
N CYS A 326 -15.48 -20.11 27.05
CA CYS A 326 -16.01 -20.58 25.78
C CYS A 326 -16.48 -22.05 25.80
N PRO A 327 -17.37 -22.46 24.87
CA PRO A 327 -17.78 -23.85 24.73
C PRO A 327 -16.60 -24.80 24.48
N VAL A 328 -16.70 -26.04 24.93
CA VAL A 328 -15.67 -27.05 24.62
C VAL A 328 -15.63 -27.27 23.11
N ASP A 329 -14.47 -27.04 22.50
CA ASP A 329 -14.22 -27.36 21.09
C ASP A 329 -13.37 -28.65 21.02
N PRO A 330 -13.96 -29.79 20.59
CA PRO A 330 -13.23 -31.06 20.52
C PRO A 330 -12.12 -31.06 19.45
N THR A 331 -12.11 -30.08 18.55
CA THR A 331 -11.10 -29.97 17.48
C THR A 331 -9.82 -29.29 17.96
N CYS A 332 -9.80 -28.71 19.16
CA CYS A 332 -8.64 -28.02 19.71
C CYS A 332 -7.59 -28.91 20.38
N THR A 333 -7.86 -30.21 20.55
CA THR A 333 -6.88 -31.16 21.07
C THR A 333 -6.44 -32.12 19.96
N GLY A 334 -5.14 -32.14 19.68
CA GLY A 334 -4.52 -33.06 18.73
C GLY A 334 -4.52 -34.50 19.25
N SER A 335 -4.21 -35.45 18.38
CA SER A 335 -4.11 -36.87 18.73
C SER A 335 -3.00 -37.18 19.75
N ASP A 336 -2.06 -36.26 19.91
CA ASP A 336 -0.96 -36.30 20.87
C ASP A 336 -1.31 -35.68 22.25
N GLY A 337 -2.54 -35.17 22.40
CA GLY A 337 -3.02 -34.53 23.63
C GLY A 337 -2.61 -33.07 23.78
N PHE A 338 -1.88 -32.49 22.82
CA PHE A 338 -1.48 -31.08 22.81
C PHE A 338 -2.47 -30.23 21.99
N PRO A 339 -2.39 -28.89 22.05
CA PRO A 339 -3.18 -28.02 21.18
C PRO A 339 -3.04 -28.42 19.71
N ALA A 340 -4.17 -28.66 19.04
CA ALA A 340 -4.20 -29.15 17.67
C ALA A 340 -3.49 -28.18 16.71
N ARG A 341 -2.67 -28.73 15.80
CA ARG A 341 -1.99 -27.98 14.74
C ARG A 341 -2.63 -28.22 13.38
N LEU A 342 -2.47 -27.25 12.50
CA LEU A 342 -2.85 -27.37 11.09
C LEU A 342 -1.90 -28.33 10.37
N SER A 343 -2.40 -28.98 9.32
CA SER A 343 -1.56 -29.78 8.44
C SER A 343 -0.73 -28.89 7.51
N ALA A 344 0.25 -29.46 6.80
CA ALA A 344 1.00 -28.71 5.80
C ALA A 344 0.10 -28.22 4.64
N ALA A 345 -1.00 -28.92 4.36
CA ALA A 345 -1.95 -28.51 3.34
C ALA A 345 -2.86 -27.36 3.79
N ASP A 346 -3.21 -27.32 5.09
CA ASP A 346 -4.09 -26.28 5.64
C ASP A 346 -3.33 -25.02 6.09
N ASP A 347 -2.01 -25.14 6.30
CA ASP A 347 -1.12 -24.04 6.70
C ASP A 347 0.09 -23.90 5.76
N PRO A 348 -0.17 -23.51 4.50
CA PRO A 348 0.86 -23.14 3.55
C PRO A 348 1.45 -21.78 3.95
N VAL A 349 2.79 -21.71 4.00
CA VAL A 349 3.53 -20.62 4.66
C VAL A 349 3.33 -19.28 3.98
N ASN A 350 3.42 -19.22 2.65
CA ASN A 350 3.34 -17.97 1.89
C ASN A 350 1.97 -17.31 2.01
N SER A 351 0.95 -18.10 2.35
CA SER A 351 -0.41 -17.59 2.47
C SER A 351 -0.72 -17.10 3.88
N ARG A 352 0.18 -17.07 4.86
CA ARG A 352 -0.21 -16.81 6.28
C ARG A 352 -0.61 -15.37 6.60
N CYS A 353 -0.44 -14.43 5.68
CA CYS A 353 -0.73 -13.00 5.91
C CYS A 353 -2.18 -12.59 5.66
N TRP A 354 -3.05 -13.51 5.23
CA TRP A 354 -4.48 -13.25 5.01
C TRP A 354 -5.38 -14.09 5.93
N ASP A 355 -6.54 -13.52 6.29
CA ASP A 355 -7.64 -14.13 7.05
C ASP A 355 -7.20 -14.89 8.32
N GLN A 356 -6.26 -14.31 9.07
CA GLN A 356 -5.57 -14.98 10.17
C GLN A 356 -6.51 -15.37 11.32
N LYS A 357 -7.57 -14.59 11.58
CA LYS A 357 -8.54 -14.93 12.62
C LYS A 357 -9.33 -16.18 12.25
N ARG A 358 -9.83 -16.30 11.02
CA ARG A 358 -10.54 -17.52 10.60
C ARG A 358 -9.61 -18.72 10.50
N ARG A 359 -8.36 -18.50 10.07
CA ARG A 359 -7.40 -19.58 9.78
C ARG A 359 -6.60 -20.03 11.00
N PHE A 360 -6.31 -19.15 11.95
CA PHE A 360 -5.43 -19.41 13.09
C PHE A 360 -6.05 -19.03 14.44
N GLY A 361 -7.17 -18.32 14.44
CA GLY A 361 -7.86 -17.86 15.65
C GLY A 361 -7.18 -16.67 16.33
N PHE A 362 -6.18 -16.10 15.69
CA PHE A 362 -5.34 -15.04 16.22
C PHE A 362 -4.92 -14.09 15.11
N ASP A 363 -4.82 -12.80 15.41
CA ASP A 363 -4.29 -11.78 14.50
C ASP A 363 -2.88 -11.41 14.96
N PHE A 364 -1.90 -11.72 14.12
CA PHE A 364 -0.48 -11.53 14.37
C PHE A 364 0.01 -10.15 13.91
N LEU A 365 -0.82 -9.40 13.20
CA LEU A 365 -0.44 -8.14 12.55
C LEU A 365 -0.74 -6.94 13.45
N TYR A 366 -0.06 -5.82 13.20
CA TYR A 366 -0.40 -4.56 13.83
C TYR A 366 -1.81 -4.10 13.39
N PRO A 367 -2.59 -3.49 14.30
CA PRO A 367 -3.89 -2.92 13.97
C PRO A 367 -3.75 -1.74 13.00
N LEU A 368 -4.64 -1.63 12.01
CA LEU A 368 -4.55 -0.64 10.94
C LEU A 368 -4.73 0.81 11.44
N GLU A 369 -5.39 0.99 12.59
CA GLU A 369 -5.53 2.28 13.26
C GLU A 369 -4.16 2.89 13.59
N ARG A 370 -3.12 2.06 13.78
CA ARG A 370 -1.71 2.52 13.97
C ARG A 370 -1.27 3.42 12.82
N TYR A 371 -1.54 3.01 11.59
CA TYR A 371 -1.13 3.71 10.37
C TYR A 371 -2.00 4.94 10.11
N THR A 372 -3.30 4.82 10.35
CA THR A 372 -4.22 5.96 10.25
C THR A 372 -3.84 7.06 11.24
N ASN A 373 -3.59 6.69 12.51
CA ASN A 373 -3.19 7.63 13.55
C ASN A 373 -1.82 8.25 13.26
N ALA A 374 -0.86 7.49 12.73
CA ALA A 374 0.43 8.03 12.33
C ALA A 374 0.32 9.16 11.30
N LEU A 375 -0.65 9.10 10.39
CA LEU A 375 -0.83 10.10 9.33
C LEU A 375 -1.89 11.18 9.64
N SER A 376 -2.49 11.17 10.84
CA SER A 376 -3.56 12.12 11.21
C SER A 376 -3.48 12.68 12.64
N SER A 377 -2.70 12.07 13.54
CA SER A 377 -2.61 12.45 14.96
C SER A 377 -1.26 13.07 15.31
N PRO A 378 -1.22 14.16 16.11
CA PRO A 378 0.02 14.77 16.59
C PRO A 378 0.80 13.89 17.58
N TYR A 379 0.23 12.78 18.02
CA TYR A 379 0.85 11.80 18.91
C TYR A 379 0.72 10.38 18.39
N VAL A 380 1.74 9.57 18.65
CA VAL A 380 1.79 8.14 18.40
C VAL A 380 2.22 7.41 19.67
N ALA A 381 1.92 6.11 19.77
CA ALA A 381 2.33 5.30 20.91
C ALA A 381 3.80 4.87 20.78
N THR A 382 4.54 4.96 21.89
CA THR A 382 5.82 4.27 22.09
C THR A 382 5.59 2.76 22.21
N ARG A 383 6.65 1.96 22.18
CA ARG A 383 6.62 0.51 22.46
C ARG A 383 6.08 0.22 23.85
N ALA A 384 6.32 1.10 24.83
CA ALA A 384 5.75 1.00 26.17
C ALA A 384 4.25 1.35 26.23
N GLY A 385 3.68 1.88 25.14
CA GLY A 385 2.30 2.33 25.05
C GLY A 385 2.06 3.77 25.51
N ASP A 386 3.12 4.50 25.88
CA ASP A 386 3.04 5.91 26.24
C ASP A 386 2.85 6.77 24.99
N LEU A 387 2.15 7.90 25.09
CA LEU A 387 2.03 8.83 23.97
C LEU A 387 3.31 9.66 23.81
N ALA A 388 3.88 9.64 22.61
CA ALA A 388 5.00 10.47 22.21
C ALA A 388 4.59 11.40 21.05
N PRO A 389 5.22 12.59 20.94
CA PRO A 389 5.02 13.48 19.79
C PRO A 389 5.29 12.74 18.48
N ASN A 390 4.38 12.88 17.52
CA ASN A 390 4.51 12.29 16.19
C ASN A 390 5.49 13.10 15.33
N PRO A 391 6.62 12.54 14.88
CA PRO A 391 7.62 13.26 14.09
C PRO A 391 7.12 13.82 12.76
N ILE A 392 6.01 13.33 12.22
CA ILE A 392 5.39 13.89 11.01
C ILE A 392 4.85 15.31 11.24
N PHE A 393 4.41 15.58 12.48
CA PHE A 393 3.66 16.77 12.89
C PHE A 393 4.34 17.54 14.03
N THR A 394 5.56 17.17 14.39
CA THR A 394 6.27 17.78 15.51
C THR A 394 7.69 18.09 15.10
N HIS A 395 8.21 19.18 15.67
CA HIS A 395 9.57 19.60 15.44
C HIS A 395 10.28 19.88 16.77
N PRO A 396 11.38 19.19 17.09
CA PRO A 396 12.24 19.56 18.20
C PRO A 396 13.31 20.57 17.76
N ASP A 397 13.08 21.85 18.12
CA ASP A 397 14.13 22.86 18.35
C ASP A 397 14.99 23.38 17.15
N ASP A 398 14.42 23.66 15.97
CA ASP A 398 15.10 24.43 14.88
C ASP A 398 14.68 25.91 14.77
N GLY A 399 13.69 26.35 15.54
CA GLY A 399 13.13 27.70 15.47
C GLY A 399 12.15 27.93 14.30
N ASN A 400 11.79 26.89 13.55
CA ASN A 400 10.73 26.91 12.56
C ASN A 400 9.36 26.96 13.26
N VAL A 401 8.55 27.94 12.89
CA VAL A 401 7.20 28.13 13.42
C VAL A 401 6.13 27.47 12.55
N LEU A 402 6.50 27.01 11.34
CA LEU A 402 5.63 26.27 10.45
C LEU A 402 5.73 24.78 10.77
N THR A 403 4.58 24.17 11.04
CA THR A 403 4.51 22.73 11.32
C THR A 403 3.38 22.13 10.52
N ARG A 404 3.70 21.07 9.78
CA ARG A 404 2.79 20.30 8.95
C ARG A 404 1.58 19.85 9.78
N GLY A 405 0.38 19.94 9.20
CA GLY A 405 -0.81 19.24 9.68
C GLY A 405 -1.23 18.12 8.74
N PRO A 406 -2.23 17.30 9.11
CA PRO A 406 -2.72 16.19 8.29
C PRO A 406 -3.11 16.60 6.87
N GLN A 407 -3.60 17.83 6.68
CA GLN A 407 -3.98 18.36 5.37
C GLN A 407 -2.79 18.51 4.39
N HIS A 408 -1.55 18.46 4.88
CA HIS A 408 -0.32 18.52 4.08
C HIS A 408 0.34 17.12 3.93
N VAL A 409 -0.40 16.04 4.21
CA VAL A 409 0.05 14.65 4.00
C VAL A 409 -0.81 14.01 2.93
N ILE A 410 -0.17 13.50 1.88
CA ILE A 410 -0.81 12.73 0.81
C ILE A 410 -0.26 11.30 0.85
N PHE A 411 -1.14 10.32 1.00
CA PHE A 411 -0.79 8.90 0.98
C PHE A 411 -1.37 8.21 -0.25
N THR A 412 -0.50 7.78 -1.15
CA THR A 412 -0.88 7.09 -2.38
C THR A 412 -0.53 5.62 -2.26
N GLY A 413 -1.51 4.74 -2.40
CA GLY A 413 -1.29 3.30 -2.47
C GLY A 413 -1.55 2.79 -3.88
N ILE A 414 -0.51 2.30 -4.55
CA ILE A 414 -0.58 1.56 -5.81
C ILE A 414 -0.55 0.08 -5.44
N VAL A 415 -1.73 -0.51 -5.28
CA VAL A 415 -1.91 -1.82 -4.65
C VAL A 415 -2.76 -2.75 -5.51
N GLY A 416 -2.85 -4.02 -5.14
CA GLY A 416 -3.66 -4.98 -5.87
C GLY A 416 -5.17 -4.72 -5.74
N VAL A 417 -5.74 -4.16 -6.79
CA VAL A 417 -7.17 -3.88 -6.97
C VAL A 417 -7.44 -3.70 -8.47
N PRO A 418 -8.55 -4.19 -9.04
CA PRO A 418 -8.89 -3.89 -10.43
C PRO A 418 -8.97 -2.38 -10.66
N TRP A 419 -8.26 -1.87 -11.66
CA TRP A 419 -8.31 -0.43 -12.00
C TRP A 419 -9.72 0.01 -12.37
N GLN A 420 -10.54 -0.91 -12.90
CA GLN A 420 -11.93 -0.71 -13.29
C GLN A 420 -12.81 -0.29 -12.10
N ASP A 421 -12.51 -0.77 -10.89
CA ASP A 421 -13.26 -0.38 -9.70
C ASP A 421 -12.96 1.06 -9.27
N LEU A 422 -11.72 1.50 -9.52
CA LEU A 422 -11.22 2.82 -9.15
C LEU A 422 -11.48 3.90 -10.19
N ALA A 423 -11.55 3.55 -11.48
CA ALA A 423 -11.75 4.51 -12.57
C ALA A 423 -13.13 5.16 -12.55
N ARG A 424 -13.22 6.43 -12.96
CA ARG A 424 -14.54 7.06 -13.21
C ARG A 424 -15.26 6.34 -14.36
N GLN A 425 -16.58 6.44 -14.39
CA GLN A 425 -17.39 5.84 -15.45
C GLN A 425 -17.76 6.90 -16.49
N ASN A 426 -17.72 6.55 -17.77
CA ASN A 426 -18.21 7.41 -18.84
C ASN A 426 -19.76 7.44 -18.89
N ALA A 427 -20.32 8.17 -19.86
CA ALA A 427 -21.77 8.31 -20.02
C ALA A 427 -22.53 6.99 -20.28
N LEU A 428 -21.83 5.90 -20.63
CA LEU A 428 -22.40 4.56 -20.80
C LEU A 428 -22.33 3.71 -19.51
N GLY A 429 -21.78 4.26 -18.42
CA GLY A 429 -21.56 3.52 -17.18
C GLY A 429 -20.36 2.57 -17.25
N VAL A 430 -19.45 2.74 -18.21
CA VAL A 430 -18.26 1.90 -18.37
C VAL A 430 -17.05 2.60 -17.74
N PRO A 431 -16.21 1.90 -16.95
CA PRO A 431 -14.95 2.45 -16.45
C PRO A 431 -14.08 2.99 -17.58
N ASP A 432 -13.60 4.23 -17.44
CA ASP A 432 -12.94 4.98 -18.49
C ASP A 432 -11.95 5.98 -17.89
N LEU A 433 -10.65 5.73 -18.10
CA LEU A 433 -9.57 6.55 -17.55
C LEU A 433 -9.34 7.86 -18.32
N ASP A 434 -9.97 8.04 -19.48
CA ASP A 434 -9.85 9.24 -20.30
C ASP A 434 -11.13 10.10 -20.24
N ALA A 435 -12.29 9.47 -20.49
CA ALA A 435 -13.58 10.15 -20.61
C ALA A 435 -14.53 9.89 -19.43
N GLY A 436 -14.03 9.35 -18.32
CA GLY A 436 -14.79 9.17 -17.07
C GLY A 436 -15.37 10.50 -16.56
N LEU A 437 -16.60 10.45 -16.03
CA LEU A 437 -17.34 11.64 -15.62
C LEU A 437 -17.14 11.94 -14.12
N ASP A 438 -16.95 13.21 -13.78
CA ASP A 438 -17.02 13.68 -12.38
C ASP A 438 -18.47 13.69 -11.85
N GLU A 439 -18.65 14.07 -10.58
CA GLU A 439 -19.98 14.20 -9.96
C GLU A 439 -20.91 15.22 -10.67
N GLN A 440 -20.35 16.17 -11.42
CA GLN A 440 -21.10 17.16 -12.20
C GLN A 440 -21.39 16.70 -13.63
N GLY A 441 -20.91 15.52 -14.03
CA GLY A 441 -21.07 14.95 -15.37
C GLY A 441 -20.10 15.50 -16.41
N ASN A 442 -19.03 16.18 -16.01
CA ASN A 442 -17.98 16.63 -16.93
C ASN A 442 -17.00 15.48 -17.21
N PRO A 443 -16.55 15.30 -18.47
CA PRO A 443 -15.53 14.31 -18.80
C PRO A 443 -14.18 14.78 -18.28
N VAL A 444 -13.77 14.22 -17.15
CA VAL A 444 -12.47 14.50 -16.54
C VAL A 444 -11.54 13.29 -16.62
N GLY A 445 -12.03 12.06 -16.83
CA GLY A 445 -11.20 10.86 -16.83
C GLY A 445 -10.66 10.51 -15.44
N GLY A 446 -9.60 9.71 -15.41
CA GLY A 446 -8.84 9.39 -14.20
C GLY A 446 -9.58 8.54 -13.16
N LEU A 447 -9.02 8.56 -11.96
CA LEU A 447 -9.48 7.78 -10.81
C LEU A 447 -10.49 8.57 -10.00
N LYS A 448 -11.43 7.86 -9.36
CA LYS A 448 -12.37 8.44 -8.40
C LYS A 448 -11.62 9.07 -7.22
N SER A 449 -12.04 10.25 -6.82
CA SER A 449 -11.65 10.92 -5.57
C SER A 449 -12.17 10.16 -4.34
N ALA A 450 -11.68 10.53 -3.15
CA ALA A 450 -12.15 9.93 -1.90
C ALA A 450 -13.67 10.07 -1.70
N ALA A 451 -14.24 11.22 -2.07
CA ALA A 451 -15.69 11.45 -2.04
C ALA A 451 -16.43 10.51 -3.01
N GLU A 452 -15.97 10.40 -4.26
CA GLU A 452 -16.56 9.53 -5.28
C GLU A 452 -16.46 8.04 -4.90
N LEU A 453 -15.36 7.61 -4.28
CA LEU A 453 -15.18 6.23 -3.78
C LEU A 453 -16.16 5.90 -2.64
N GLY A 454 -16.51 6.89 -1.81
CA GLY A 454 -17.48 6.77 -0.72
C GLY A 454 -18.94 6.90 -1.15
N ALA A 455 -19.20 7.43 -2.34
CA ALA A 455 -20.54 7.63 -2.87
C ALA A 455 -21.18 6.31 -3.36
N PRO A 456 -22.50 6.12 -3.19
CA PRO A 456 -23.20 4.96 -3.75
C PRO A 456 -23.03 4.88 -5.27
N LEU A 457 -22.74 3.68 -5.77
CA LEU A 457 -22.67 3.40 -7.20
C LEU A 457 -24.06 3.51 -7.83
N ALA A 458 -24.11 3.96 -9.09
CA ALA A 458 -25.35 4.14 -9.81
C ALA A 458 -26.18 2.84 -9.85
N GLY A 459 -27.40 2.87 -9.27
CA GLY A 459 -28.30 1.72 -9.24
C GLY A 459 -27.94 0.63 -8.22
N SER A 460 -26.99 0.88 -7.32
CA SER A 460 -26.56 -0.04 -6.28
C SER A 460 -26.69 0.56 -4.88
N SER A 461 -26.78 -0.28 -3.85
CA SER A 461 -26.62 0.15 -2.46
C SER A 461 -25.16 0.18 -2.01
N TYR A 462 -24.24 -0.33 -2.83
CA TYR A 462 -22.80 -0.38 -2.55
C TYR A 462 -22.11 0.89 -3.05
N ASN A 463 -21.09 1.34 -2.32
CA ASN A 463 -20.04 2.22 -2.84
C ASN A 463 -18.79 1.40 -3.24
N VAL A 464 -17.74 2.03 -3.76
CA VAL A 464 -16.52 1.32 -4.18
C VAL A 464 -15.84 0.65 -2.99
N TRP A 465 -15.84 1.26 -1.82
CA TRP A 465 -15.26 0.64 -0.63
C TRP A 465 -15.96 -0.65 -0.22
N ASP A 466 -17.28 -0.75 -0.39
CA ASP A 466 -18.00 -2.00 -0.17
C ASP A 466 -17.60 -3.08 -1.19
N LEU A 467 -17.27 -2.67 -2.43
CA LEU A 467 -16.79 -3.57 -3.46
C LEU A 467 -15.40 -4.13 -3.16
N VAL A 468 -14.43 -3.26 -2.82
CA VAL A 468 -13.02 -3.63 -2.78
C VAL A 468 -12.48 -3.94 -1.37
N VAL A 469 -13.17 -3.49 -0.32
CA VAL A 469 -12.81 -3.74 1.08
C VAL A 469 -13.89 -4.54 1.82
N GLY A 470 -15.17 -4.30 1.52
CA GLY A 470 -16.29 -4.82 2.30
C GLY A 470 -16.41 -4.15 3.66
N ASP A 471 -16.87 -4.92 4.66
CA ASP A 471 -16.98 -4.49 6.06
C ASP A 471 -16.43 -5.57 7.01
N PRO A 472 -15.09 -5.61 7.21
CA PRO A 472 -14.45 -6.58 8.08
C PRO A 472 -14.92 -6.52 9.54
N THR A 473 -15.36 -5.35 10.03
CA THR A 473 -15.88 -5.18 11.40
C THR A 473 -17.16 -5.97 11.60
N ASN A 474 -18.00 -6.04 10.57
CA ASN A 474 -19.22 -6.84 10.55
C ASN A 474 -19.07 -8.17 9.79
N ASN A 475 -17.82 -8.59 9.52
CA ASN A 475 -17.51 -9.85 8.84
C ASN A 475 -18.16 -9.97 7.45
N VAL A 476 -18.23 -8.86 6.73
CA VAL A 476 -18.71 -8.79 5.34
C VAL A 476 -17.50 -8.73 4.43
N GLN A 477 -17.38 -9.71 3.53
CA GLN A 477 -16.34 -9.75 2.51
C GLN A 477 -16.54 -8.64 1.46
N PRO A 478 -15.49 -8.29 0.70
CA PRO A 478 -15.61 -7.47 -0.49
C PRO A 478 -16.74 -7.96 -1.41
N ALA A 479 -17.58 -7.04 -1.88
CA ALA A 479 -18.69 -7.38 -2.77
C ALA A 479 -18.23 -7.66 -4.21
N ASP A 480 -17.04 -7.19 -4.61
CA ASP A 480 -16.36 -7.67 -5.80
C ASP A 480 -15.66 -9.01 -5.51
N PRO A 481 -16.07 -10.13 -6.15
CA PRO A 481 -15.40 -11.41 -6.02
C PRO A 481 -13.91 -11.41 -6.34
N PHE A 482 -13.42 -10.52 -7.22
CA PHE A 482 -11.98 -10.42 -7.53
C PHE A 482 -11.16 -9.88 -6.34
N MET A 483 -11.81 -9.19 -5.40
CA MET A 483 -11.19 -8.66 -4.20
C MET A 483 -11.29 -9.61 -3.01
N ILE A 484 -11.93 -10.77 -3.13
CA ILE A 484 -11.95 -11.78 -2.07
C ILE A 484 -10.63 -12.55 -2.08
N GLU A 485 -9.85 -12.46 -1.00
CA GLU A 485 -8.66 -13.31 -0.78
C GLU A 485 -9.07 -14.77 -0.67
N SER A 486 -8.52 -15.62 -1.54
CA SER A 486 -8.82 -17.04 -1.56
C SER A 486 -7.70 -17.84 -2.22
N MET A 487 -7.37 -19.01 -1.67
CA MET A 487 -6.54 -20.00 -2.37
C MET A 487 -7.36 -20.84 -3.36
N ALA A 488 -8.66 -20.99 -3.08
CA ALA A 488 -9.56 -21.74 -3.94
C ALA A 488 -10.11 -20.84 -5.06
N PRO A 489 -10.34 -21.38 -6.26
CA PRO A 489 -11.03 -20.65 -7.32
C PRO A 489 -12.35 -20.07 -6.85
N ARG A 490 -12.58 -18.80 -7.17
CA ARG A 490 -13.77 -18.05 -6.79
C ARG A 490 -14.86 -18.17 -7.86
N SER A 491 -15.97 -17.50 -7.61
CA SER A 491 -17.11 -17.41 -8.54
C SER A 491 -17.85 -16.09 -8.36
N GLY A 492 -18.62 -15.69 -9.36
CA GLY A 492 -19.35 -14.41 -9.36
C GLY A 492 -18.92 -13.55 -10.54
N ALA A 493 -19.23 -12.26 -10.48
CA ALA A 493 -18.84 -11.28 -11.49
C ALA A 493 -18.52 -9.94 -10.83
N ASN A 494 -17.62 -9.17 -11.44
CA ASN A 494 -17.33 -7.81 -10.99
C ASN A 494 -18.62 -6.97 -11.07
N PRO A 495 -19.04 -6.29 -9.99
CA PRO A 495 -20.30 -5.56 -9.96
C PRO A 495 -20.37 -4.34 -10.90
N ILE A 496 -19.22 -3.81 -11.34
CA ILE A 496 -19.12 -2.62 -12.19
C ILE A 496 -19.07 -3.01 -13.68
N THR A 497 -18.18 -3.94 -14.05
CA THR A 497 -17.97 -4.33 -15.46
C THR A 497 -18.88 -5.48 -15.90
N GLY A 498 -19.35 -6.29 -14.96
CA GLY A 498 -20.07 -7.53 -15.25
C GLY A 498 -19.16 -8.69 -15.69
N ASP A 499 -17.83 -8.52 -15.65
CA ASP A 499 -16.87 -9.57 -15.97
C ASP A 499 -17.02 -10.76 -15.03
N ALA A 500 -17.39 -11.92 -15.57
CA ALA A 500 -17.56 -13.13 -14.79
C ALA A 500 -16.22 -13.80 -14.47
N ILE A 501 -16.09 -14.31 -13.25
CA ILE A 501 -14.97 -15.17 -12.87
C ILE A 501 -15.07 -16.48 -13.68
N VAL A 502 -13.96 -16.83 -14.32
CA VAL A 502 -13.82 -18.06 -15.10
C VAL A 502 -13.07 -19.09 -14.28
N SER A 503 -13.70 -20.23 -14.00
CA SER A 503 -13.06 -21.32 -13.25
C SER A 503 -11.91 -21.97 -14.04
N PRO A 504 -10.94 -22.64 -13.39
CA PRO A 504 -9.77 -23.20 -14.07
C PRO A 504 -10.11 -24.22 -15.18
N ASN A 505 -11.25 -24.91 -15.05
CA ASN A 505 -11.67 -25.96 -16.00
C ASN A 505 -12.77 -25.52 -16.98
N ALA A 506 -13.08 -24.22 -17.06
CA ALA A 506 -14.11 -23.68 -17.96
C ALA A 506 -13.51 -22.87 -19.11
N THR A 507 -14.04 -23.02 -20.32
CA THR A 507 -13.70 -22.13 -21.43
C THR A 507 -14.15 -20.70 -21.11
N GLY A 508 -13.29 -19.72 -21.34
CA GLY A 508 -13.58 -18.31 -21.12
C GLY A 508 -12.34 -17.52 -20.70
N TRP A 509 -12.47 -16.21 -20.81
CA TRP A 509 -11.47 -15.23 -20.40
C TRP A 509 -12.18 -13.94 -19.98
N ASN A 510 -11.70 -13.27 -18.93
CA ASN A 510 -12.16 -11.94 -18.52
C ASN A 510 -11.02 -10.91 -18.54
N ALA A 511 -11.35 -9.62 -18.60
CA ALA A 511 -10.35 -8.56 -18.69
C ALA A 511 -9.63 -8.22 -17.37
N ILE A 512 -10.10 -8.75 -16.23
CA ILE A 512 -9.60 -8.39 -14.90
C ILE A 512 -8.47 -9.33 -14.48
N ASN A 513 -8.76 -10.63 -14.33
CA ASN A 513 -7.78 -11.64 -13.92
C ASN A 513 -7.56 -12.75 -14.94
N GLY A 514 -8.20 -12.66 -16.11
CA GLY A 514 -8.18 -13.69 -17.14
C GLY A 514 -9.04 -14.89 -16.76
N ARG A 515 -8.57 -15.68 -15.79
CA ARG A 515 -9.26 -16.82 -15.20
C ARG A 515 -8.61 -17.22 -13.87
N GLU A 516 -9.35 -17.93 -13.05
CA GLU A 516 -8.81 -18.57 -11.84
C GLU A 516 -7.89 -19.73 -12.22
N TYR A 517 -6.97 -20.08 -11.33
CA TYR A 517 -5.98 -21.14 -11.57
C TYR A 517 -5.91 -22.12 -10.40
N THR A 518 -5.27 -23.26 -10.63
CA THR A 518 -5.16 -24.32 -9.63
C THR A 518 -3.93 -24.08 -8.76
N ILE A 519 -4.16 -23.77 -7.47
CA ILE A 519 -3.08 -23.75 -6.47
C ILE A 519 -2.91 -25.17 -5.89
N PRO A 520 -1.74 -25.81 -6.07
CA PRO A 520 -1.56 -27.20 -5.66
C PRO A 520 -1.67 -27.42 -4.15
N VAL A 521 -2.41 -28.46 -3.77
CA VAL A 521 -2.45 -28.93 -2.37
C VAL A 521 -1.04 -29.34 -1.93
N GLY A 522 -0.58 -28.79 -0.80
CA GLY A 522 0.75 -29.07 -0.25
C GLY A 522 1.89 -28.26 -0.87
N SER A 523 1.60 -27.30 -1.76
CA SER A 523 2.55 -26.25 -2.15
C SER A 523 2.86 -25.30 -0.98
N THR A 524 3.73 -24.32 -1.20
CA THR A 524 3.98 -23.24 -0.24
C THR A 524 2.82 -22.26 -0.09
N GLY A 525 1.77 -22.41 -0.92
CA GLY A 525 0.59 -21.55 -0.94
C GLY A 525 0.72 -20.37 -1.88
N ASP A 526 -0.44 -19.88 -2.30
CA ASP A 526 -0.62 -18.73 -3.17
C ASP A 526 -2.08 -18.24 -3.05
N LEU A 527 -2.46 -17.14 -3.71
CA LEU A 527 -3.83 -16.61 -3.75
C LEU A 527 -4.33 -16.42 -5.19
N GLN A 528 -5.64 -16.45 -5.39
CA GLN A 528 -6.24 -16.06 -6.66
C GLN A 528 -5.99 -14.57 -6.93
N TYR A 529 -5.68 -14.23 -8.18
CA TYR A 529 -5.30 -12.85 -8.55
C TYR A 529 -6.50 -11.89 -8.50
N ALA A 530 -6.27 -10.70 -7.97
CA ALA A 530 -7.23 -9.59 -8.05
C ALA A 530 -7.25 -9.01 -9.46
N CYS A 531 -6.09 -8.90 -10.09
CA CYS A 531 -5.94 -8.36 -11.43
C CYS A 531 -4.65 -8.86 -12.10
N ILE A 532 -4.60 -8.75 -13.43
CA ILE A 532 -3.42 -9.05 -14.26
C ILE A 532 -3.22 -7.96 -15.32
N PHE A 533 -2.00 -7.87 -15.87
CA PHE A 533 -1.66 -6.93 -16.95
C PHE A 533 -0.56 -7.48 -17.85
N ASP A 534 -0.44 -6.96 -19.08
CA ASP A 534 0.54 -7.42 -20.06
C ASP A 534 1.97 -6.99 -19.69
N VAL A 535 2.94 -7.88 -19.94
CA VAL A 535 4.37 -7.61 -19.77
C VAL A 535 5.16 -8.10 -20.98
N GLU A 536 6.42 -7.67 -21.08
CA GLU A 536 7.34 -8.26 -22.05
C GLU A 536 7.47 -9.77 -21.83
N GLU A 537 7.35 -10.51 -22.93
CA GLU A 537 7.44 -11.97 -22.93
C GLU A 537 8.80 -12.43 -22.38
N ARG A 538 8.77 -13.35 -21.40
CA ARG A 538 10.00 -13.97 -20.89
C ARG A 538 9.85 -15.48 -20.70
N SER A 539 10.95 -16.19 -20.93
CA SER A 539 11.04 -17.62 -20.64
C SER A 539 11.27 -17.86 -19.15
N CYS A 540 10.54 -18.84 -18.62
CA CYS A 540 10.63 -19.30 -17.25
C CYS A 540 11.21 -20.69 -17.13
N GLU A 541 11.93 -21.13 -18.17
CA GLU A 541 12.72 -22.33 -18.10
C GLU A 541 13.82 -22.17 -17.04
N GLY A 542 13.92 -23.14 -16.12
CA GLY A 542 14.85 -23.12 -15.01
C GLY A 542 14.34 -22.33 -13.79
N ASN A 543 15.24 -22.07 -12.85
CA ASN A 543 14.92 -21.34 -11.60
C ASN A 543 15.13 -19.83 -11.77
N ALA A 544 14.68 -19.26 -12.88
CA ALA A 544 14.73 -17.80 -13.06
C ALA A 544 13.99 -17.14 -11.88
N GLN A 545 14.65 -16.16 -11.24
CA GLN A 545 13.98 -15.33 -10.26
C GLN A 545 12.82 -14.62 -10.95
N SER A 546 11.70 -14.50 -10.23
CA SER A 546 10.59 -13.64 -10.66
C SER A 546 9.92 -14.12 -11.94
N CYS A 547 9.59 -15.42 -11.90
CA CYS A 547 8.64 -15.97 -12.84
C CYS A 547 7.60 -16.86 -12.14
N ASP A 548 6.34 -16.64 -12.53
CA ASP A 548 5.14 -17.32 -12.08
C ASP A 548 4.75 -18.53 -12.96
N CYS A 549 5.29 -18.62 -14.18
CA CYS A 549 5.05 -19.69 -15.16
C CYS A 549 6.02 -20.87 -15.05
N ARG A 550 6.25 -21.35 -13.83
CA ARG A 550 7.18 -22.45 -13.57
C ARG A 550 6.52 -23.82 -13.82
N ASP A 551 7.29 -24.73 -14.41
CA ASP A 551 6.87 -26.14 -14.52
C ASP A 551 6.88 -26.82 -13.16
N ILE A 552 5.77 -27.48 -12.82
CA ILE A 552 5.65 -28.28 -11.60
C ILE A 552 5.41 -29.72 -12.02
N GLN A 553 6.33 -30.60 -11.63
CA GLN A 553 6.32 -31.99 -12.06
C GLN A 553 4.97 -32.67 -11.76
N GLY A 554 4.31 -33.16 -12.82
CA GLY A 554 3.04 -33.86 -12.73
C GLY A 554 1.81 -32.96 -12.67
N GLN A 555 1.96 -31.65 -12.90
CA GLN A 555 0.88 -30.68 -12.92
C GLN A 555 0.88 -29.88 -14.22
N ALA A 556 -0.28 -29.79 -14.85
CA ALA A 556 -0.45 -28.91 -15.99
C ALA A 556 -0.45 -27.45 -15.51
N ILE A 557 0.24 -26.57 -16.23
CA ILE A 557 0.19 -25.14 -15.98
C ILE A 557 -1.17 -24.63 -16.48
N ASP A 558 -2.00 -24.12 -15.58
CA ASP A 558 -3.28 -23.47 -15.90
C ASP A 558 -3.31 -21.98 -15.51
N ASN A 559 -2.15 -21.45 -15.09
CA ASN A 559 -1.97 -20.08 -14.64
C ASN A 559 -2.25 -19.06 -15.79
N PRO A 560 -3.12 -18.06 -15.60
CA PRO A 560 -3.46 -17.05 -16.62
C PRO A 560 -2.28 -16.18 -17.06
N LEU A 561 -1.18 -16.17 -16.30
CA LEU A 561 0.02 -15.38 -16.63
C LEU A 561 0.83 -15.97 -17.77
N CYS A 562 0.56 -17.23 -18.09
CA CYS A 562 1.37 -18.04 -18.97
C CYS A 562 0.78 -18.14 -20.36
N ALA A 563 1.64 -18.07 -21.37
CA ALA A 563 1.24 -18.10 -22.75
C ALA A 563 0.51 -19.43 -23.07
N PRO A 564 -0.58 -19.37 -23.86
CA PRO A 564 -1.14 -20.59 -24.43
C PRO A 564 -0.10 -21.24 -25.35
N GLN A 565 -0.20 -22.56 -25.55
CA GLN A 565 0.59 -23.22 -26.60
C GLN A 565 0.27 -22.62 -27.97
N GLU A 566 1.24 -22.65 -28.88
CA GLU A 566 1.08 -22.09 -30.23
C GLU A 566 -0.19 -22.62 -30.91
N GLY A 567 -1.05 -21.70 -31.36
CA GLY A 567 -2.33 -22.01 -32.00
C GLY A 567 -3.53 -22.22 -31.07
N ASN A 568 -3.34 -22.18 -29.74
CA ASN A 568 -4.44 -22.23 -28.76
C ASN A 568 -4.90 -20.82 -28.35
N ASP A 569 -6.19 -20.69 -28.04
CA ASP A 569 -6.79 -19.43 -27.58
C ASP A 569 -6.55 -19.25 -26.06
N PRO A 570 -6.25 -18.05 -25.56
CA PRO A 570 -6.22 -17.78 -24.12
C PRO A 570 -7.52 -18.13 -23.37
N ALA A 571 -8.66 -18.22 -24.04
CA ALA A 571 -9.92 -18.68 -23.44
C ALA A 571 -10.01 -20.21 -23.28
N ASP A 572 -9.11 -20.98 -23.90
CA ASP A 572 -9.12 -22.44 -23.83
C ASP A 572 -8.60 -22.95 -22.48
N THR A 573 -9.11 -24.12 -22.07
CA THR A 573 -8.69 -24.85 -20.86
C THR A 573 -7.42 -25.67 -21.08
N ASN A 574 -6.75 -25.53 -22.23
CA ASN A 574 -5.55 -26.27 -22.55
C ASN A 574 -4.39 -25.84 -21.63
N PRO A 575 -3.46 -26.76 -21.31
CA PRO A 575 -2.26 -26.40 -20.56
C PRO A 575 -1.47 -25.27 -21.22
N ARG A 576 -0.88 -24.42 -20.39
CA ARG A 576 -0.03 -23.29 -20.77
C ARG A 576 1.44 -23.68 -20.85
N THR A 577 2.24 -22.80 -21.41
CA THR A 577 3.70 -22.97 -21.53
C THR A 577 4.42 -22.40 -20.31
N THR A 578 5.74 -22.57 -20.25
CA THR A 578 6.63 -21.91 -19.29
C THR A 578 7.05 -20.52 -19.76
N THR A 579 6.23 -19.84 -20.55
CA THR A 579 6.49 -18.48 -21.04
C THR A 579 5.52 -17.53 -20.34
N GLN A 580 6.04 -16.54 -19.62
CA GLN A 580 5.23 -15.53 -18.94
C GLN A 580 5.00 -14.33 -19.87
N VAL A 581 3.74 -13.96 -20.01
CA VAL A 581 3.28 -12.85 -20.87
C VAL A 581 2.43 -11.83 -20.10
N LYS A 582 2.05 -12.14 -18.86
CA LYS A 582 1.35 -11.22 -17.96
C LYS A 582 1.99 -11.23 -16.57
N ALA A 583 1.78 -10.15 -15.83
CA ALA A 583 2.03 -10.07 -14.39
C ALA A 583 0.70 -9.93 -13.63
N LYS A 584 0.76 -10.04 -12.31
CA LYS A 584 -0.41 -10.11 -11.40
C LYS A 584 -0.32 -9.12 -10.25
N ALA A 585 -1.43 -9.00 -9.53
CA ALA A 585 -1.46 -8.65 -8.11
C ALA A 585 -2.55 -9.44 -7.38
N TYR A 586 -2.37 -9.61 -6.07
CA TYR A 586 -3.37 -10.17 -5.17
C TYR A 586 -4.17 -9.06 -4.47
N PRO A 587 -5.31 -9.35 -3.83
CA PRO A 587 -6.10 -8.31 -3.16
C PRO A 587 -5.32 -7.58 -2.06
N GLY A 588 -5.04 -6.28 -2.24
CA GLY A 588 -4.34 -5.40 -1.28
C GLY A 588 -5.28 -4.77 -0.25
N ILE A 589 -6.09 -5.60 0.43
CA ILE A 589 -7.24 -5.11 1.23
C ILE A 589 -6.79 -4.27 2.43
N ARG A 590 -5.68 -4.63 3.10
CA ARG A 590 -5.25 -3.92 4.32
C ARG A 590 -4.77 -2.51 4.01
N GLU A 591 -4.06 -2.33 2.90
CA GLU A 591 -3.64 -1.04 2.38
C GLU A 591 -4.86 -0.20 1.99
N LEU A 592 -5.80 -0.77 1.24
CA LEU A 592 -7.05 -0.10 0.86
C LEU A 592 -7.88 0.34 2.07
N ARG A 593 -7.85 -0.40 3.18
CA ARG A 593 -8.50 0.00 4.44
C ARG A 593 -7.86 1.22 5.07
N VAL A 594 -6.54 1.37 5.00
CA VAL A 594 -5.84 2.58 5.47
C VAL A 594 -6.13 3.75 4.53
N LEU A 595 -6.15 3.53 3.22
CA LEU A 595 -6.55 4.56 2.26
C LEU A 595 -8.00 5.05 2.52
N LYS A 596 -8.93 4.13 2.75
CA LYS A 596 -10.33 4.44 3.12
C LYS A 596 -10.42 5.30 4.38
N SER A 597 -9.65 4.97 5.43
CA SER A 597 -9.73 5.68 6.72
C SER A 597 -9.15 7.10 6.66
N LEU A 598 -8.27 7.38 5.69
CA LEU A 598 -7.62 8.67 5.50
C LEU A 598 -8.44 9.66 4.64
N GLY A 599 -9.46 9.19 3.93
CA GLY A 599 -10.34 10.03 3.12
C GLY A 599 -9.56 10.88 2.12
N ASP A 600 -9.74 12.20 2.14
CA ASP A 600 -9.10 13.13 1.20
C ASP A 600 -7.56 13.18 1.30
N GLN A 601 -6.95 12.62 2.35
CA GLN A 601 -5.49 12.48 2.40
C GLN A 601 -4.97 11.35 1.51
N ALA A 602 -5.85 10.47 1.03
CA ALA A 602 -5.46 9.24 0.34
C ALA A 602 -5.83 9.20 -1.14
N ILE A 603 -5.00 8.50 -1.91
CA ILE A 603 -5.24 8.18 -3.32
C ILE A 603 -5.10 6.65 -3.47
N ALA A 604 -6.18 6.01 -3.90
CA ALA A 604 -6.18 4.59 -4.24
C ALA A 604 -5.83 4.42 -5.72
N GLY A 605 -4.80 3.65 -6.01
CA GLY A 605 -4.35 3.30 -7.35
C GLY A 605 -4.23 1.79 -7.51
N SER A 606 -4.48 1.32 -8.73
CA SER A 606 -4.25 -0.08 -9.12
C SER A 606 -2.79 -0.27 -9.51
N ILE A 607 -2.19 -1.34 -8.99
CA ILE A 607 -0.88 -1.82 -9.44
C ILE A 607 -0.95 -2.60 -10.77
N CYS A 608 -2.14 -3.03 -11.18
CA CYS A 608 -2.38 -3.56 -12.52
C CYS A 608 -2.83 -2.41 -13.42
N PRO A 609 -1.92 -1.81 -14.22
CA PRO A 609 -2.28 -0.73 -15.13
C PRO A 609 -3.26 -1.22 -16.21
N ALA A 610 -4.01 -0.28 -16.80
CA ALA A 610 -4.92 -0.59 -17.90
C ALA A 610 -4.15 -1.06 -19.15
N GLN A 611 -2.98 -0.48 -19.41
CA GLN A 611 -2.07 -0.90 -20.47
C GLN A 611 -0.61 -0.54 -20.16
N THR A 612 0.32 -1.23 -20.82
CA THR A 612 1.78 -1.11 -20.64
C THR A 612 2.54 -1.04 -21.97
N ASN A 613 1.83 -0.91 -23.09
CA ASN A 613 2.38 -1.10 -24.43
C ASN A 613 2.35 0.17 -25.30
N ASP A 614 1.61 1.20 -24.88
CA ASP A 614 1.52 2.48 -25.60
C ASP A 614 1.86 3.66 -24.68
N PRO A 615 3.16 3.95 -24.47
CA PRO A 615 3.60 5.06 -23.61
C PRO A 615 3.21 6.44 -24.16
N ASP A 616 2.91 6.53 -25.46
CA ASP A 616 2.51 7.77 -26.13
C ASP A 616 0.98 7.89 -26.24
N SER A 617 0.23 7.03 -25.54
CA SER A 617 -1.24 7.03 -25.54
C SER A 617 -1.78 8.40 -25.11
N GLU A 618 -2.51 9.04 -26.01
CA GLU A 618 -3.22 10.30 -25.73
C GLU A 618 -4.33 10.14 -24.67
N GLN A 619 -4.70 8.89 -24.31
CA GLN A 619 -5.71 8.58 -23.30
C GLN A 619 -5.17 8.65 -21.85
N GLY A 620 -3.85 8.79 -21.67
CA GLY A 620 -3.23 8.89 -20.34
C GLY A 620 -3.39 7.63 -19.47
N ASP A 621 -3.61 6.47 -20.10
CA ASP A 621 -3.91 5.19 -19.47
C ASP A 621 -2.69 4.24 -19.35
N PHE A 622 -1.52 4.70 -19.81
CA PHE A 622 -0.26 3.96 -19.73
C PHE A 622 0.25 3.84 -18.30
N GLY A 623 0.58 2.63 -17.87
CA GLY A 623 1.26 2.38 -16.60
C GLY A 623 0.52 3.02 -15.41
N TYR A 624 1.25 3.76 -14.58
CA TYR A 624 0.68 4.48 -13.44
C TYR A 624 0.33 5.94 -13.72
N THR A 625 0.29 6.38 -14.98
CA THR A 625 -0.10 7.75 -15.35
C THR A 625 -1.43 8.19 -14.74
N PRO A 626 -2.49 7.35 -14.69
CA PRO A 626 -3.74 7.73 -14.01
C PRO A 626 -3.56 8.03 -12.51
N VAL A 627 -2.66 7.30 -11.85
CA VAL A 627 -2.34 7.54 -10.42
C VAL A 627 -1.54 8.83 -10.29
N ILE A 628 -0.53 9.04 -11.14
CA ILE A 628 0.27 10.28 -11.13
C ILE A 628 -0.63 11.50 -11.36
N ARG A 629 -1.59 11.40 -12.27
CA ARG A 629 -2.57 12.45 -12.49
C ARG A 629 -3.40 12.75 -11.23
N ALA A 630 -3.91 11.72 -10.55
CA ALA A 630 -4.64 11.91 -9.29
C ALA A 630 -3.76 12.54 -8.18
N VAL A 631 -2.47 12.18 -8.13
CA VAL A 631 -1.49 12.80 -7.22
C VAL A 631 -1.30 14.28 -7.55
N LEU A 632 -1.12 14.62 -8.82
CA LEU A 632 -0.97 16.00 -9.27
C LEU A 632 -2.23 16.83 -8.97
N GLU A 633 -3.42 16.31 -9.28
CA GLU A 633 -4.70 16.97 -8.93
C GLU A 633 -4.81 17.24 -7.42
N ARG A 634 -4.31 16.33 -6.57
CA ARG A 634 -4.28 16.54 -5.12
C ARG A 634 -3.25 17.58 -4.68
N LEU A 635 -2.10 17.61 -5.35
CA LEU A 635 -1.08 18.63 -5.13
C LEU A 635 -1.59 20.01 -5.53
N ASP A 636 -2.39 20.14 -6.60
CA ASP A 636 -3.02 21.43 -7.02
C ASP A 636 -3.90 22.04 -5.92
N ALA A 637 -4.51 21.19 -5.10
CA ALA A 637 -5.32 21.62 -3.97
C ALA A 637 -4.50 21.95 -2.70
N SER A 638 -3.20 21.64 -2.69
CA SER A 638 -2.36 21.65 -1.48
C SER A 638 -1.15 22.58 -1.53
N LEU A 639 -0.72 23.01 -2.73
CA LEU A 639 0.39 23.95 -3.00
C LEU A 639 -0.11 25.13 -3.82
#